data_AF-A0A6I7QSK3-F1
#
_entry.id   AF-A0A6I7QSK3-F1
#
_cell.length_a   1.000
_cell.length_b   1.000
_cell.length_c   1.000
_cell.angle_alpha   90.00
_cell.angle_beta   90.00
_cell.angle_gamma   90.00
#
_symmetry.space_group_name_H-M   'P 1'
#
loop_
_entity.id
_entity.type
_entity.pdbx_description
1 polymer ?
#
loop_
_entity_poly.entity_id
_entity_poly.type
_entity_poly.pdbx_seq_one_letter_code
_entity_poly.pdbx_strand_id
1 'polypeptide(L)'
;MDHLSIGYIRNTLARTPAVFSRGENIFLLGNYALVEENPDALEYTYAFDGNYGAYEVTVSPNGADGLKATCTCPFPYTGCKHAVAAFLDIAQRRRRKKESAAGVAGDTAVAENSDSLKRAGELSQEYLTPEEIKAIALESRRERAKKENLSLVPGEMFKGPHLVRGEYGREYTVTVYNPDGERGHCTCPDFAVNHLDTCKHLIYAFRELARDPVLADQAADEIFPFIHVTWSSRLQKPVCYYEQIDDVELRDRVNALFSENGIYTRDSLNQLFALFSEYSDATEQVRFDDRLVRRIDDAFFEKEAAAFARKFTPDFPFLKATLYPYQEEGVKFAAFRKSAIIADEMGLGKTIQAITTAILKREIFGIEKTLIVCPSSLKNQWKLEIEKFTDERALVISGSRKKRRDAYLADDTFFRITNYEALMRDIGTVVEWAPDLVILDEAQRIKNFETKTHQAINRIPRTHSLVMTGTPLENKLEDLYAIVQFSEPELLTPLWAFAAHHYAMSKTKKNTILGYRNLDMVHEKLKSLLIRRTKKEVFESLPEITENTYYLDLAHEQAEVHQGYMHSLLRIITKKFLTPMDIKMIQKILMAMRMVCDSTYLIDKKSNTSPKLVELVSILREIVIEDRRKVIIFTEWITMTYLIGKVLSELAIDFVEFSGKVPTEKRQALIDEFRDNPDCMVFLSTDAGGVGLNLQNTDCLINIELPWNPAKLNQRIGRIHRIGQKSDKINVINMITRNSIEERVYAGIGLKQELFDAVIDGAGDEVDFSREKKNKFVEELRRMFGDELGAEEIAAQERFSGEDAPELDEKTPHFLNPEIFRDSGYVIDVTEEELGAEAPAARDEPATRDEPAAAATESSTETPIPTEQLEAVLNQGMAFLNTLTQATTGKSLFDGSSDRKTVEIDRETGEVVLRFKLS
;
A
#
# COMPACT_ATOMS: atom_id res chain seq x y z
N MET A 1 -23.88 46.46 -41.05
CA MET A 1 -22.53 46.10 -40.55
C MET A 1 -21.98 45.00 -41.44
N ASP A 2 -20.76 44.49 -41.24
CA ASP A 2 -20.34 43.26 -41.95
C ASP A 2 -20.71 42.04 -41.10
N HIS A 3 -21.95 41.56 -41.32
CA HIS A 3 -22.61 40.55 -40.49
C HIS A 3 -21.93 39.16 -40.54
N LEU A 4 -20.85 39.00 -41.30
CA LEU A 4 -20.02 37.78 -41.39
C LEU A 4 -18.55 38.01 -41.04
N SER A 5 -18.20 39.12 -40.38
CA SER A 5 -16.86 39.25 -39.79
C SER A 5 -16.67 38.23 -38.66
N ILE A 6 -15.45 37.69 -38.49
CA ILE A 6 -15.16 36.75 -37.39
C ILE A 6 -15.55 37.33 -36.02
N GLY A 7 -15.36 38.64 -35.80
CA GLY A 7 -15.81 39.30 -34.57
C GLY A 7 -17.33 39.28 -34.39
N TYR A 8 -18.11 39.51 -35.45
CA TYR A 8 -19.57 39.45 -35.37
C TYR A 8 -20.08 38.01 -35.21
N ILE A 9 -19.49 37.04 -35.91
CA ILE A 9 -19.80 35.62 -35.71
C ILE A 9 -19.42 35.19 -34.28
N ARG A 10 -18.30 35.67 -33.73
CA ARG A 10 -17.86 35.38 -32.36
C ARG A 10 -18.67 36.07 -31.26
N ASN A 11 -19.29 37.22 -31.54
CA ASN A 11 -19.98 38.03 -30.54
C ASN A 11 -21.51 38.03 -30.68
N THR A 12 -22.06 37.52 -31.79
CA THR A 12 -23.49 37.60 -32.12
C THR A 12 -24.07 36.25 -32.59
N LEU A 13 -23.24 35.22 -32.76
CA LEU A 13 -23.67 33.87 -33.12
C LEU A 13 -23.08 32.82 -32.17
N ALA A 14 -21.75 32.72 -32.05
CA ALA A 14 -21.11 31.85 -31.08
C ALA A 14 -21.32 32.41 -29.66
N ARG A 15 -22.12 31.74 -28.83
CA ARG A 15 -22.38 32.19 -27.44
C ARG A 15 -21.14 32.19 -26.54
N THR A 16 -20.08 31.47 -26.92
CA THR A 16 -18.83 31.38 -26.13
C THR A 16 -17.58 31.32 -27.01
N PRO A 17 -16.39 31.75 -26.51
CA PRO A 17 -15.12 31.58 -27.21
C PRO A 17 -14.77 30.11 -27.51
N ALA A 18 -15.21 29.17 -26.67
CA ALA A 18 -14.99 27.74 -26.87
C ALA A 18 -15.89 27.18 -27.99
N VAL A 19 -17.16 27.60 -28.07
CA VAL A 19 -18.05 27.27 -29.20
C VAL A 19 -17.49 27.85 -30.50
N PHE A 20 -16.98 29.09 -30.46
CA PHE A 20 -16.30 29.68 -31.60
C PHE A 20 -15.07 28.87 -32.04
N SER A 21 -14.15 28.56 -31.11
CA SER A 21 -12.93 27.81 -31.39
C SER A 21 -13.19 26.38 -31.91
N ARG A 22 -14.20 25.69 -31.37
CA ARG A 22 -14.64 24.37 -31.88
C ARG A 22 -15.20 24.48 -33.30
N GLY A 23 -16.01 25.49 -33.60
CA GLY A 23 -16.53 25.74 -34.95
C GLY A 23 -15.43 26.15 -35.94
N GLU A 24 -14.49 26.97 -35.51
CA GLU A 24 -13.30 27.35 -36.28
C GLU A 24 -12.42 26.13 -36.60
N ASN A 25 -12.28 25.19 -35.68
CA ASN A 25 -11.54 23.94 -35.91
C ASN A 25 -12.25 23.01 -36.91
N ILE A 26 -13.58 22.83 -36.80
CA ILE A 26 -14.37 22.07 -37.79
C ILE A 26 -14.24 22.70 -39.19
N PHE A 27 -14.34 24.03 -39.26
CA PHE A 27 -14.14 24.82 -40.48
C PHE A 27 -12.73 24.63 -41.08
N LEU A 28 -11.67 24.65 -40.25
CA LEU A 28 -10.29 24.46 -40.69
C LEU A 28 -9.98 23.02 -41.14
N LEU A 29 -10.63 22.02 -40.55
CA LEU A 29 -10.46 20.60 -40.90
C LEU A 29 -11.22 20.19 -42.17
N GLY A 30 -12.26 20.93 -42.56
CA GLY A 30 -13.02 20.66 -43.79
C GLY A 30 -14.08 19.55 -43.68
N ASN A 31 -14.42 19.12 -42.46
CA ASN A 31 -15.34 17.99 -42.20
C ASN A 31 -16.82 18.39 -42.34
N TYR A 32 -17.19 18.96 -43.49
CA TYR A 32 -18.55 19.41 -43.81
C TYR A 32 -18.73 19.55 -45.32
N ALA A 33 -19.96 19.35 -45.80
CA ALA A 33 -20.33 19.51 -47.21
C ALA A 33 -21.41 20.59 -47.35
N LEU A 34 -21.23 21.51 -48.30
CA LEU A 34 -22.32 22.37 -48.79
C LEU A 34 -23.21 21.51 -49.70
N VAL A 35 -24.45 21.29 -49.29
CA VAL A 35 -25.43 20.44 -49.98
C VAL A 35 -26.23 21.25 -51.00
N GLU A 36 -26.63 22.47 -50.64
CA GLU A 36 -27.43 23.35 -51.49
C GLU A 36 -27.06 24.83 -51.25
N GLU A 37 -27.01 25.63 -52.32
CA GLU A 37 -26.80 27.08 -52.30
C GLU A 37 -27.87 27.75 -53.17
N ASN A 38 -28.65 28.65 -52.59
CA ASN A 38 -29.65 29.46 -53.27
C ASN A 38 -29.19 30.94 -53.32
N PRO A 39 -28.63 31.41 -54.45
CA PRO A 39 -28.05 32.76 -54.54
C PRO A 39 -29.08 33.88 -54.42
N ASP A 40 -30.32 33.66 -54.88
CA ASP A 40 -31.38 34.68 -54.92
C ASP A 40 -32.07 34.84 -53.55
N ALA A 41 -32.20 33.75 -52.77
CA ALA A 41 -32.70 33.79 -51.41
C ALA A 41 -31.61 34.10 -50.35
N LEU A 42 -30.33 33.97 -50.70
CA LEU A 42 -29.19 33.99 -49.78
C LEU A 42 -29.34 32.95 -48.65
N GLU A 43 -29.55 31.70 -49.04
CA GLU A 43 -29.72 30.56 -48.15
C GLU A 43 -28.78 29.41 -48.55
N TYR A 44 -28.19 28.75 -47.55
CA TYR A 44 -27.14 27.76 -47.71
C TYR A 44 -27.39 26.59 -46.75
N THR A 45 -27.41 25.36 -47.25
CA THR A 45 -27.61 24.15 -46.43
C THR A 45 -26.36 23.29 -46.42
N TYR A 46 -25.90 22.94 -45.23
CA TYR A 46 -24.67 22.18 -44.99
C TYR A 46 -24.95 20.90 -44.20
N ALA A 47 -24.25 19.82 -44.55
CA ALA A 47 -24.20 18.58 -43.76
C ALA A 47 -22.86 18.47 -43.02
N PHE A 48 -22.94 18.05 -41.75
CA PHE A 48 -21.81 17.85 -40.85
C PHE A 48 -21.81 16.42 -40.30
N ASP A 49 -20.64 15.79 -40.27
CA ASP A 49 -20.41 14.57 -39.52
C ASP A 49 -20.05 14.91 -38.06
N GLY A 50 -20.50 14.12 -37.09
CA GLY A 50 -20.67 14.59 -35.71
C GLY A 50 -20.63 13.53 -34.61
N ASN A 51 -20.05 13.92 -33.47
CA ASN A 51 -19.77 13.05 -32.32
C ASN A 51 -21.00 12.42 -31.62
N TYR A 52 -22.23 12.77 -32.02
CA TYR A 52 -23.47 12.10 -31.59
C TYR A 52 -24.45 11.99 -32.77
N GLY A 53 -23.94 11.67 -33.97
CA GLY A 53 -24.71 11.56 -35.21
C GLY A 53 -24.48 12.70 -36.21
N ALA A 54 -24.99 12.53 -37.43
CA ALA A 54 -24.91 13.52 -38.51
C ALA A 54 -25.89 14.67 -38.29
N TYR A 55 -25.48 15.89 -38.63
CA TYR A 55 -26.27 17.12 -38.44
C TYR A 55 -26.43 17.91 -39.73
N GLU A 56 -27.65 18.41 -39.96
CA GLU A 56 -27.94 19.37 -41.02
C GLU A 56 -28.02 20.78 -40.44
N VAL A 57 -27.54 21.75 -41.21
CA VAL A 57 -27.43 23.15 -40.80
C VAL A 57 -27.82 24.06 -41.97
N THR A 58 -28.92 24.79 -41.84
CA THR A 58 -29.34 25.80 -42.83
C THR A 58 -29.04 27.18 -42.29
N VAL A 59 -28.39 28.02 -43.09
CA VAL A 59 -27.92 29.35 -42.69
C VAL A 59 -28.27 30.42 -43.72
N SER A 60 -28.73 31.57 -43.25
CA SER A 60 -28.95 32.78 -44.07
C SER A 60 -28.30 34.00 -43.42
N PRO A 61 -27.41 34.73 -44.14
CA PRO A 61 -26.67 35.85 -43.58
C PRO A 61 -27.38 37.21 -43.70
N ASN A 62 -28.59 37.27 -44.27
CA ASN A 62 -29.21 38.51 -44.77
C ASN A 62 -30.69 38.67 -44.36
N GLY A 63 -31.12 38.05 -43.25
CA GLY A 63 -32.45 38.31 -42.67
C GLY A 63 -32.57 39.75 -42.15
N ALA A 64 -33.80 40.29 -42.10
CA ALA A 64 -34.07 41.66 -41.62
C ALA A 64 -33.60 41.91 -40.17
N ASP A 65 -33.38 40.84 -39.40
CA ASP A 65 -32.97 40.85 -37.99
C ASP A 65 -31.50 40.44 -37.77
N GLY A 66 -30.75 40.09 -38.83
CA GLY A 66 -29.36 39.63 -38.77
C GLY A 66 -29.11 38.20 -39.26
N LEU A 67 -28.09 37.54 -38.70
CA LEU A 67 -27.74 36.14 -39.01
C LEU A 67 -28.83 35.19 -38.50
N LYS A 68 -29.29 34.26 -39.33
CA LYS A 68 -30.20 33.18 -38.91
C LYS A 68 -29.60 31.83 -39.27
N ALA A 69 -29.63 30.90 -38.32
CA ALA A 69 -29.18 29.52 -38.50
C ALA A 69 -30.09 28.56 -37.73
N THR A 70 -30.49 27.48 -38.39
CA THR A 70 -31.07 26.28 -37.78
C THR A 70 -30.07 25.13 -37.87
N CYS A 71 -30.10 24.23 -36.89
CA CYS A 71 -29.20 23.08 -36.82
C CYS A 71 -29.92 21.93 -36.11
N THR A 72 -29.73 20.69 -36.56
CA THR A 72 -30.33 19.50 -35.91
C THR A 72 -29.54 18.94 -34.72
N CYS A 73 -28.38 19.51 -34.38
CA CYS A 73 -27.59 19.06 -33.22
C CYS A 73 -28.20 19.49 -31.88
N PRO A 74 -27.98 18.75 -30.77
CA PRO A 74 -28.63 18.98 -29.47
C PRO A 74 -28.16 20.23 -28.69
N PHE A 75 -27.53 21.20 -29.35
CA PHE A 75 -27.13 22.46 -28.73
C PHE A 75 -28.32 23.44 -28.70
N PRO A 76 -28.81 23.89 -27.53
CA PRO A 76 -30.16 24.47 -27.37
C PRO A 76 -30.34 25.89 -27.93
N TYR A 77 -29.34 26.46 -28.63
CA TYR A 77 -29.37 27.84 -29.11
C TYR A 77 -28.95 27.96 -30.58
N THR A 78 -29.44 29.01 -31.24
CA THR A 78 -28.91 29.46 -32.53
C THR A 78 -27.42 29.78 -32.40
N GLY A 79 -26.58 29.17 -33.24
CA GLY A 79 -25.13 29.43 -33.23
C GLY A 79 -24.23 28.35 -32.58
N CYS A 80 -24.65 27.09 -32.64
CA CYS A 80 -23.80 25.93 -32.32
C CYS A 80 -22.47 25.87 -33.11
N LYS A 81 -21.55 24.97 -32.73
CA LYS A 81 -20.25 24.78 -33.40
C LYS A 81 -20.37 24.55 -34.93
N HIS A 82 -21.41 23.86 -35.38
CA HIS A 82 -21.67 23.60 -36.82
C HIS A 82 -22.19 24.84 -37.55
N ALA A 83 -23.10 25.61 -36.94
CA ALA A 83 -23.57 26.90 -37.48
C ALA A 83 -22.45 27.94 -37.53
N VAL A 84 -21.55 27.95 -36.54
CA VAL A 84 -20.31 28.72 -36.59
C VAL A 84 -19.45 28.26 -37.77
N ALA A 85 -19.20 26.97 -37.95
CA ALA A 85 -18.39 26.45 -39.05
C ALA A 85 -18.98 26.78 -40.44
N ALA A 86 -20.29 26.63 -40.63
CA ALA A 86 -21.00 26.99 -41.87
C ALA A 86 -20.90 28.50 -42.15
N PHE A 87 -21.16 29.36 -41.16
CA PHE A 87 -20.98 30.80 -41.33
C PHE A 87 -19.50 31.21 -41.47
N LEU A 88 -18.54 30.43 -40.94
CA LEU A 88 -17.11 30.64 -41.17
C LEU A 88 -16.67 30.26 -42.59
N ASP A 89 -17.25 29.22 -43.20
CA ASP A 89 -17.04 28.94 -44.63
C ASP A 89 -17.63 30.06 -45.51
N ILE A 90 -18.89 30.46 -45.29
CA ILE A 90 -19.48 31.61 -46.00
C ILE A 90 -18.66 32.89 -45.75
N ALA A 91 -18.15 33.10 -44.53
CA ALA A 91 -17.26 34.20 -44.20
C ALA A 91 -15.88 34.08 -44.85
N GLN A 92 -15.33 32.88 -45.08
CA GLN A 92 -14.06 32.69 -45.80
C GLN A 92 -14.27 32.92 -47.30
N ARG A 93 -15.36 32.38 -47.89
CA ARG A 93 -15.79 32.65 -49.26
C ARG A 93 -16.02 34.14 -49.51
N ARG A 94 -16.57 34.87 -48.52
CA ARG A 94 -16.71 36.34 -48.56
C ARG A 94 -15.43 37.09 -48.16
N ARG A 95 -14.53 36.56 -47.33
CA ARG A 95 -13.20 37.15 -47.01
C ARG A 95 -12.20 37.03 -48.14
N ARG A 96 -12.24 35.96 -48.95
CA ARG A 96 -11.56 35.94 -50.27
C ARG A 96 -12.05 37.06 -51.23
N LYS A 97 -13.15 37.75 -50.89
CA LYS A 97 -13.62 39.00 -51.53
C LYS A 97 -13.49 40.26 -50.65
N LYS A 98 -13.02 40.15 -49.40
CA LYS A 98 -13.00 41.22 -48.38
C LYS A 98 -11.75 41.26 -47.47
N GLU A 99 -10.65 40.59 -47.83
CA GLU A 99 -9.31 40.86 -47.27
C GLU A 99 -8.74 42.18 -47.83
N SER A 100 -9.55 43.23 -47.68
CA SER A 100 -9.37 44.59 -48.17
C SER A 100 -9.76 45.66 -47.14
N ALA A 101 -10.19 45.28 -45.92
CA ALA A 101 -10.45 46.17 -44.77
C ALA A 101 -10.38 45.47 -43.38
N ALA A 102 -9.94 46.18 -42.33
CA ALA A 102 -9.96 45.81 -40.88
C ALA A 102 -11.14 46.54 -40.14
N GLY A 103 -11.48 46.51 -38.82
CA GLY A 103 -10.89 46.12 -37.50
C GLY A 103 -11.76 46.76 -36.36
N VAL A 104 -11.58 46.76 -35.01
CA VAL A 104 -10.87 46.01 -33.92
C VAL A 104 -11.46 46.45 -32.52
N ALA A 105 -11.50 45.57 -31.48
CA ALA A 105 -11.75 45.83 -30.01
C ALA A 105 -13.16 46.32 -29.53
N GLY A 106 -13.58 46.24 -28.24
CA GLY A 106 -13.05 45.59 -27.00
C GLY A 106 -13.85 45.86 -25.66
N ASP A 107 -13.63 45.03 -24.61
CA ASP A 107 -13.60 45.30 -23.12
C ASP A 107 -14.87 45.68 -22.26
N THR A 108 -15.06 45.49 -20.92
CA THR A 108 -14.48 44.67 -19.77
C THR A 108 -15.29 44.73 -18.42
N ALA A 109 -15.45 43.60 -17.68
CA ALA A 109 -15.58 43.40 -16.18
C ALA A 109 -16.74 44.07 -15.34
N VAL A 110 -16.95 43.99 -13.98
CA VAL A 110 -16.21 43.56 -12.73
C VAL A 110 -17.14 43.16 -11.51
N ALA A 111 -16.88 42.03 -10.77
CA ALA A 111 -17.16 41.63 -9.32
C ALA A 111 -18.54 41.93 -8.60
N GLU A 112 -18.90 41.66 -7.31
CA GLU A 112 -18.49 40.94 -6.04
C GLU A 112 -19.76 40.87 -5.07
N ASN A 113 -19.97 40.33 -3.83
CA ASN A 113 -19.42 39.47 -2.72
C ASN A 113 -20.65 39.09 -1.76
N SER A 114 -20.74 38.42 -0.58
CA SER A 114 -19.85 37.74 0.43
C SER A 114 -20.55 36.58 1.26
N ASP A 115 -20.59 36.54 2.63
CA ASP A 115 -20.51 35.27 3.43
C ASP A 115 -21.27 35.06 4.80
N SER A 116 -21.54 33.76 5.10
CA SER A 116 -21.82 32.90 6.32
C SER A 116 -22.53 33.28 7.65
N LEU A 117 -23.18 32.27 8.27
CA LEU A 117 -23.65 32.17 9.68
C LEU A 117 -23.58 30.71 10.26
N LYS A 118 -23.79 30.48 11.59
CA LYS A 118 -23.29 29.28 12.31
C LYS A 118 -24.22 28.56 13.33
N ARG A 119 -24.19 27.21 13.29
CA ARG A 119 -24.14 26.14 14.35
C ARG A 119 -25.01 26.14 15.64
N ALA A 120 -25.47 24.92 15.96
CA ALA A 120 -25.64 24.30 17.30
C ALA A 120 -25.31 22.77 17.16
N GLY A 121 -25.27 21.88 18.18
CA GLY A 121 -25.44 22.00 19.64
C GLY A 121 -25.18 20.67 20.40
N GLU A 122 -23.91 20.39 20.70
CA GLU A 122 -23.29 19.45 21.67
C GLU A 122 -24.13 18.51 22.58
N LEU A 123 -23.90 17.18 22.49
CA LEU A 123 -23.97 16.20 23.62
C LEU A 123 -23.44 14.79 23.24
N SER A 124 -22.11 14.59 23.21
CA SER A 124 -21.47 13.27 22.93
C SER A 124 -19.97 13.27 23.27
N GLN A 125 -19.59 13.38 24.54
CA GLN A 125 -18.36 14.12 24.89
C GLN A 125 -16.99 13.43 24.69
N GLU A 126 -16.85 12.11 24.52
CA GLU A 126 -15.51 11.46 24.43
C GLU A 126 -15.12 10.84 23.09
N TYR A 127 -16.06 10.17 22.41
CA TYR A 127 -15.84 9.47 21.14
C TYR A 127 -16.56 10.15 19.97
N LEU A 128 -15.93 10.20 18.80
CA LEU A 128 -16.55 10.76 17.59
C LEU A 128 -17.79 9.94 17.19
N THR A 129 -18.90 10.63 16.91
CA THR A 129 -20.12 9.97 16.41
C THR A 129 -19.95 9.55 14.95
N PRO A 130 -20.80 8.64 14.41
CA PRO A 130 -20.78 8.29 13.00
C PRO A 130 -20.91 9.50 12.07
N GLU A 131 -21.67 10.52 12.46
CA GLU A 131 -21.88 11.77 11.73
C GLU A 131 -20.62 12.64 11.74
N GLU A 132 -19.92 12.73 12.88
CA GLU A 132 -18.64 13.45 12.98
C GLU A 132 -17.54 12.75 12.16
N ILE A 133 -17.48 11.42 12.19
CA ILE A 133 -16.55 10.62 11.37
C ILE A 133 -16.86 10.80 9.87
N LYS A 134 -18.15 10.80 9.50
CA LYS A 134 -18.61 11.10 8.13
C LYS A 134 -18.26 12.51 7.69
N ALA A 135 -18.41 13.51 8.56
CA ALA A 135 -18.03 14.89 8.29
C ALA A 135 -16.51 15.06 8.10
N ILE A 136 -15.70 14.40 8.92
CA ILE A 136 -14.23 14.34 8.75
C ILE A 136 -13.86 13.67 7.42
N ALA A 137 -14.56 12.61 7.03
CA ALA A 137 -14.34 11.92 5.75
C ALA A 137 -14.73 12.78 4.52
N LEU A 138 -15.71 13.67 4.65
CA LEU A 138 -16.07 14.66 3.62
C LEU A 138 -15.05 15.80 3.55
N GLU A 139 -14.65 16.38 4.69
CA GLU A 139 -13.69 17.49 4.70
C GLU A 139 -12.29 17.04 4.25
N SER A 140 -11.88 15.79 4.56
CA SER A 140 -10.68 15.16 4.00
C SER A 140 -10.70 15.05 2.47
N ARG A 141 -11.88 14.95 1.84
CA ARG A 141 -12.02 14.95 0.37
C ARG A 141 -11.95 16.37 -0.19
N ARG A 142 -12.54 17.36 0.48
CA ARG A 142 -12.42 18.79 0.15
C ARG A 142 -10.99 19.31 0.27
N GLU A 143 -10.27 18.91 1.32
CA GLU A 143 -8.85 19.25 1.48
C GLU A 143 -8.01 18.64 0.34
N ARG A 144 -8.21 17.36 0.00
CA ARG A 144 -7.48 16.73 -1.12
C ARG A 144 -7.80 17.36 -2.46
N ALA A 145 -9.07 17.70 -2.72
CA ALA A 145 -9.48 18.44 -3.91
C ALA A 145 -8.89 19.88 -3.99
N LYS A 146 -8.31 20.40 -2.91
CA LYS A 146 -7.58 21.68 -2.86
C LYS A 146 -6.05 21.53 -2.87
N LYS A 147 -5.51 20.35 -2.52
CA LYS A 147 -4.08 20.11 -2.27
C LYS A 147 -3.38 19.26 -3.34
N GLU A 148 -4.10 18.34 -3.98
CA GLU A 148 -3.53 17.49 -5.03
C GLU A 148 -3.49 18.21 -6.37
N ASN A 149 -2.49 17.89 -7.21
CA ASN A 149 -2.39 18.41 -8.57
C ASN A 149 -3.39 17.70 -9.50
N LEU A 150 -4.63 18.19 -9.48
CA LEU A 150 -5.69 17.82 -10.42
C LEU A 150 -5.81 18.85 -11.54
N SER A 151 -6.24 18.41 -12.72
CA SER A 151 -6.64 19.27 -13.85
C SER A 151 -7.92 18.77 -14.52
N LEU A 152 -8.79 19.69 -14.91
CA LEU A 152 -10.04 19.39 -15.62
C LEU A 152 -9.85 19.57 -17.13
N VAL A 153 -10.27 18.58 -17.91
CA VAL A 153 -10.53 18.72 -19.35
C VAL A 153 -12.06 18.68 -19.51
N PRO A 154 -12.73 19.82 -19.78
CA PRO A 154 -14.18 19.88 -19.87
C PRO A 154 -14.71 19.18 -21.11
N GLY A 155 -15.90 18.60 -21.00
CA GLY A 155 -16.57 17.83 -22.05
C GLY A 155 -17.15 18.68 -23.19
N GLU A 156 -17.96 18.06 -24.05
CA GLU A 156 -18.72 18.74 -25.11
C GLU A 156 -19.73 19.75 -24.54
N MET A 157 -20.42 19.36 -23.46
CA MET A 157 -21.50 20.08 -22.76
C MET A 157 -21.14 20.28 -21.28
N PHE A 158 -21.89 21.13 -20.56
CA PHE A 158 -21.76 21.29 -19.11
C PHE A 158 -22.41 20.13 -18.34
N LYS A 159 -23.63 19.74 -18.74
CA LYS A 159 -24.27 18.48 -18.36
C LYS A 159 -23.72 17.34 -19.21
N GLY A 160 -23.08 16.36 -18.59
CA GLY A 160 -22.42 15.25 -19.29
C GLY A 160 -21.04 14.87 -18.75
N PRO A 161 -20.26 14.06 -19.49
CA PRO A 161 -18.97 13.56 -19.06
C PRO A 161 -17.83 14.56 -19.28
N HIS A 162 -17.10 14.85 -18.20
CA HIS A 162 -15.84 15.60 -18.17
C HIS A 162 -14.69 14.68 -17.75
N LEU A 163 -13.44 15.03 -18.04
CA LEU A 163 -12.28 14.21 -17.70
C LEU A 163 -11.39 14.92 -16.66
N VAL A 164 -11.26 14.34 -15.47
CA VAL A 164 -10.34 14.84 -14.43
C VAL A 164 -9.04 14.04 -14.47
N ARG A 165 -7.95 14.72 -14.80
CA ARG A 165 -6.58 14.22 -14.75
C ARG A 165 -6.00 14.45 -13.36
N GLY A 166 -5.42 13.42 -12.76
CA GLY A 166 -4.73 13.50 -11.48
C GLY A 166 -3.26 13.09 -11.56
N GLU A 167 -2.60 13.13 -10.41
CA GLU A 167 -1.18 12.79 -10.27
C GLU A 167 -0.84 11.42 -10.87
N TYR A 168 0.39 11.30 -11.39
CA TYR A 168 0.91 10.12 -12.09
C TYR A 168 0.16 9.77 -13.38
N GLY A 169 -0.49 10.74 -14.02
CA GLY A 169 -1.09 10.59 -15.36
C GLY A 169 -2.35 9.73 -15.38
N ARG A 170 -3.10 9.67 -14.28
CA ARG A 170 -4.38 8.95 -14.22
C ARG A 170 -5.51 9.87 -14.66
N GLU A 171 -6.44 9.33 -15.42
CA GLU A 171 -7.64 10.04 -15.88
C GLU A 171 -8.89 9.37 -15.28
N TYR A 172 -9.87 10.16 -14.87
CA TYR A 172 -11.16 9.68 -14.37
C TYR A 172 -12.29 10.48 -15.00
N THR A 173 -13.28 9.78 -15.55
CA THR A 173 -14.52 10.40 -16.05
C THR A 173 -15.38 10.87 -14.87
N VAL A 174 -15.87 12.10 -14.97
CA VAL A 174 -16.78 12.75 -14.03
C VAL A 174 -18.01 13.19 -14.81
N THR A 175 -19.13 12.51 -14.64
CA THR A 175 -20.40 12.82 -15.30
C THR A 175 -21.20 13.75 -14.43
N VAL A 176 -21.40 14.99 -14.87
CA VAL A 176 -22.22 16.00 -14.19
C VAL A 176 -23.67 15.85 -14.62
N TYR A 177 -24.58 15.72 -13.66
CA TYR A 177 -26.03 15.61 -13.88
C TYR A 177 -26.72 16.96 -13.69
N ASN A 178 -26.64 17.50 -12.47
CA ASN A 178 -27.20 18.79 -12.11
C ASN A 178 -26.14 19.59 -11.32
N PRO A 179 -25.65 20.73 -11.87
CA PRO A 179 -24.64 21.57 -11.23
C PRO A 179 -25.10 22.21 -9.91
N ASP A 180 -26.30 22.79 -9.86
CA ASP A 180 -26.82 23.51 -8.69
C ASP A 180 -27.00 22.60 -7.47
N GLY A 181 -27.26 21.31 -7.70
CA GLY A 181 -27.37 20.28 -6.67
C GLY A 181 -26.07 19.53 -6.35
N GLU A 182 -24.92 19.93 -6.90
CA GLU A 182 -23.65 19.15 -6.90
C GLU A 182 -23.85 17.66 -7.26
N ARG A 183 -24.82 17.33 -8.12
CA ARG A 183 -25.21 15.94 -8.41
C ARG A 183 -24.47 15.41 -9.63
N GLY A 184 -23.71 14.34 -9.45
CA GLY A 184 -22.96 13.69 -10.53
C GLY A 184 -22.47 12.29 -10.18
N HIS A 185 -21.71 11.70 -11.07
CA HIS A 185 -21.09 10.37 -10.95
C HIS A 185 -19.60 10.45 -11.28
N CYS A 186 -18.77 9.57 -10.72
CA CYS A 186 -17.35 9.52 -11.04
C CYS A 186 -16.83 8.08 -11.07
N THR A 187 -16.07 7.73 -12.11
CA THR A 187 -15.49 6.39 -12.31
C THR A 187 -14.30 6.08 -11.37
N CYS A 188 -13.98 6.95 -10.41
CA CYS A 188 -12.82 6.74 -9.55
C CYS A 188 -13.12 5.73 -8.41
N PRO A 189 -12.10 4.94 -7.99
CA PRO A 189 -12.28 3.94 -6.92
C PRO A 189 -12.77 4.49 -5.57
N ASP A 190 -12.58 5.78 -5.29
CA ASP A 190 -13.14 6.41 -4.08
C ASP A 190 -14.66 6.55 -4.18
N PHE A 191 -15.19 7.13 -5.26
CA PHE A 191 -16.63 7.31 -5.46
C PHE A 191 -17.36 5.96 -5.47
N ALA A 192 -16.75 4.97 -6.12
CA ALA A 192 -17.24 3.61 -6.24
C ALA A 192 -17.62 2.97 -4.89
N VAL A 193 -16.79 3.10 -3.86
CA VAL A 193 -16.98 2.40 -2.57
C VAL A 193 -17.27 3.33 -1.38
N ASN A 194 -17.34 4.65 -1.56
CA ASN A 194 -17.40 5.56 -0.40
C ASN A 194 -18.79 5.74 0.26
N HIS A 195 -19.90 5.42 -0.40
CA HIS A 195 -21.28 5.58 0.12
C HIS A 195 -21.62 7.03 0.51
N LEU A 196 -20.96 8.03 -0.11
CA LEU A 196 -21.17 9.47 0.13
C LEU A 196 -21.77 10.21 -1.08
N ASP A 197 -21.95 9.53 -2.22
CA ASP A 197 -22.33 10.12 -3.52
C ASP A 197 -21.44 11.29 -3.99
N THR A 198 -20.23 11.42 -3.44
CA THR A 198 -19.27 12.47 -3.82
C THR A 198 -17.82 12.04 -3.57
N CYS A 199 -16.87 12.57 -4.34
CA CYS A 199 -15.44 12.27 -4.22
C CYS A 199 -14.59 13.51 -4.52
N LYS A 200 -13.27 13.44 -4.24
CA LYS A 200 -12.36 14.57 -4.49
C LYS A 200 -12.36 15.08 -5.94
N HIS A 201 -12.52 14.19 -6.93
CA HIS A 201 -12.55 14.58 -8.35
C HIS A 201 -13.87 15.26 -8.74
N LEU A 202 -15.00 14.82 -8.17
CA LEU A 202 -16.31 15.44 -8.38
C LEU A 202 -16.37 16.84 -7.73
N ILE A 203 -15.88 16.96 -6.49
CA ILE A 203 -15.75 18.25 -5.77
C ILE A 203 -14.81 19.21 -6.53
N TYR A 204 -13.72 18.69 -7.09
CA TYR A 204 -12.81 19.47 -7.92
C TYR A 204 -13.48 19.92 -9.23
N ALA A 205 -14.14 19.00 -9.94
CA ALA A 205 -14.84 19.30 -11.20
C ALA A 205 -15.91 20.37 -10.99
N PHE A 206 -16.81 20.23 -10.02
CA PHE A 206 -17.82 21.25 -9.72
C PHE A 206 -17.19 22.61 -9.38
N ARG A 207 -16.10 22.64 -8.61
CA ARG A 207 -15.43 23.91 -8.28
C ARG A 207 -14.82 24.60 -9.50
N GLU A 208 -14.19 23.87 -10.42
CA GLU A 208 -13.62 24.48 -11.63
C GLU A 208 -14.68 24.80 -12.68
N LEU A 209 -15.75 24.00 -12.78
CA LEU A 209 -16.91 24.26 -13.63
C LEU A 209 -17.69 25.50 -13.18
N ALA A 210 -17.94 25.66 -11.88
CA ALA A 210 -18.60 26.83 -11.29
C ALA A 210 -17.73 28.11 -11.27
N ARG A 211 -16.46 28.04 -11.73
CA ARG A 211 -15.59 29.22 -11.93
C ARG A 211 -15.73 29.86 -13.30
N ASP A 212 -16.37 29.18 -14.26
CA ASP A 212 -16.68 29.72 -15.58
C ASP A 212 -18.16 30.17 -15.60
N PRO A 213 -18.43 31.50 -15.56
CA PRO A 213 -19.81 32.00 -15.54
C PRO A 213 -20.60 31.64 -16.80
N VAL A 214 -19.91 31.47 -17.94
CA VAL A 214 -20.55 31.18 -19.22
C VAL A 214 -21.08 29.75 -19.21
N LEU A 215 -20.29 28.82 -18.68
CA LEU A 215 -20.71 27.44 -18.49
C LEU A 215 -21.82 27.31 -17.43
N ALA A 216 -21.79 28.12 -16.37
CA ALA A 216 -22.85 28.18 -15.37
C ALA A 216 -24.19 28.67 -15.96
N ASP A 217 -24.18 29.72 -16.78
CA ASP A 217 -25.39 30.19 -17.49
C ASP A 217 -25.92 29.17 -18.52
N GLN A 218 -25.05 28.35 -19.11
CA GLN A 218 -25.46 27.27 -20.02
C GLN A 218 -26.12 26.09 -19.28
N ALA A 219 -25.85 25.90 -18.00
CA ALA A 219 -26.38 24.81 -17.18
C ALA A 219 -27.91 24.75 -17.15
N ALA A 220 -28.56 25.91 -17.18
CA ALA A 220 -30.00 26.05 -16.98
C ALA A 220 -30.81 25.59 -18.21
N ASP A 221 -30.28 25.77 -19.42
CA ASP A 221 -30.96 25.45 -20.68
C ASP A 221 -30.44 24.16 -21.35
N GLU A 222 -29.30 23.61 -20.93
CA GLU A 222 -28.83 22.30 -21.39
C GLU A 222 -29.72 21.17 -20.86
N ILE A 223 -29.96 20.14 -21.69
CA ILE A 223 -30.63 18.89 -21.30
C ILE A 223 -29.57 17.78 -21.24
N PHE A 224 -29.59 16.94 -20.20
CA PHE A 224 -28.62 15.86 -20.04
C PHE A 224 -28.73 14.84 -21.20
N PRO A 225 -27.63 14.58 -21.95
CA PRO A 225 -27.73 14.10 -23.35
C PRO A 225 -27.91 12.58 -23.56
N PHE A 226 -27.98 11.76 -22.51
CA PHE A 226 -28.19 10.31 -22.62
C PHE A 226 -28.81 9.73 -21.34
N ILE A 227 -29.28 8.49 -21.39
CA ILE A 227 -29.68 7.72 -20.21
C ILE A 227 -28.42 7.14 -19.56
N HIS A 228 -28.06 7.60 -18.36
CA HIS A 228 -26.90 7.08 -17.63
C HIS A 228 -27.32 6.12 -16.53
N VAL A 229 -26.89 4.86 -16.64
CA VAL A 229 -27.23 3.78 -15.71
C VAL A 229 -25.98 3.38 -14.93
N THR A 230 -25.98 3.60 -13.61
CA THR A 230 -24.79 3.39 -12.75
C THR A 230 -25.12 2.67 -11.46
N TRP A 231 -24.11 2.27 -10.70
CA TRP A 231 -24.28 1.69 -9.36
C TRP A 231 -24.20 2.77 -8.27
N SER A 232 -25.27 3.00 -7.51
CA SER A 232 -25.22 3.88 -6.34
C SER A 232 -24.54 3.18 -5.17
N SER A 233 -23.36 3.66 -4.79
CA SER A 233 -22.61 3.12 -3.64
C SER A 233 -23.34 3.33 -2.31
N ARG A 234 -24.11 4.42 -2.17
CA ARG A 234 -24.91 4.69 -0.98
C ARG A 234 -26.17 3.84 -0.88
N LEU A 235 -26.89 3.65 -1.98
CA LEU A 235 -28.16 2.88 -1.99
C LEU A 235 -27.94 1.37 -2.15
N GLN A 236 -26.75 0.95 -2.58
CA GLN A 236 -26.42 -0.44 -2.94
C GLN A 236 -27.45 -1.03 -3.93
N LYS A 237 -27.81 -0.22 -4.93
CA LYS A 237 -28.70 -0.56 -6.04
C LYS A 237 -28.25 0.12 -7.34
N PRO A 238 -28.63 -0.42 -8.51
CA PRO A 238 -28.56 0.32 -9.76
C PRO A 238 -29.45 1.57 -9.70
N VAL A 239 -28.97 2.65 -10.29
CA VAL A 239 -29.70 3.90 -10.47
C VAL A 239 -29.59 4.36 -11.92
N CYS A 240 -30.61 5.05 -12.39
CA CYS A 240 -30.73 5.60 -13.72
C CYS A 240 -30.92 7.12 -13.61
N TYR A 241 -30.27 7.89 -14.47
CA TYR A 241 -30.48 9.33 -14.60
C TYR A 241 -30.64 9.73 -16.08
N TYR A 242 -31.67 10.51 -16.34
CA TYR A 242 -32.00 11.14 -17.61
C TYR A 242 -32.82 12.41 -17.30
N GLU A 243 -32.85 13.35 -18.24
CA GLU A 243 -33.80 14.47 -18.20
C GLU A 243 -34.89 14.33 -19.28
N GLN A 244 -34.56 13.71 -20.42
CA GLN A 244 -35.49 13.40 -21.51
C GLN A 244 -35.15 12.04 -22.12
N ILE A 245 -36.18 11.35 -22.66
CA ILE A 245 -36.04 10.12 -23.46
C ILE A 245 -37.03 10.23 -24.61
N ASP A 246 -36.56 10.40 -25.84
CA ASP A 246 -37.43 10.61 -27.00
C ASP A 246 -38.06 9.32 -27.55
N ASP A 247 -37.31 8.21 -27.48
CA ASP A 247 -37.82 6.87 -27.81
C ASP A 247 -38.86 6.41 -26.77
N VAL A 248 -40.07 6.11 -27.25
CA VAL A 248 -41.22 5.70 -26.41
C VAL A 248 -41.05 4.29 -25.85
N GLU A 249 -40.50 3.35 -26.62
CA GLU A 249 -40.31 1.97 -26.16
C GLU A 249 -39.20 1.90 -25.10
N LEU A 250 -38.09 2.60 -25.35
CA LEU A 250 -37.00 2.76 -24.37
C LEU A 250 -37.50 3.44 -23.08
N ARG A 251 -38.33 4.48 -23.19
CA ARG A 251 -38.94 5.17 -22.05
C ARG A 251 -39.82 4.22 -21.22
N ASP A 252 -40.68 3.43 -21.86
CA ASP A 252 -41.54 2.47 -21.17
C ASP A 252 -40.74 1.32 -20.53
N ARG A 253 -39.69 0.83 -21.21
CA ARG A 253 -38.73 -0.16 -20.67
C ARG A 253 -38.00 0.39 -19.43
N VAL A 254 -37.55 1.64 -19.44
CA VAL A 254 -36.89 2.29 -18.29
C VAL A 254 -37.87 2.50 -17.14
N ASN A 255 -39.08 3.00 -17.40
CA ASN A 255 -40.15 3.14 -16.40
C ASN A 255 -40.59 1.79 -15.79
N ALA A 256 -40.47 0.69 -16.54
CA ALA A 256 -40.75 -0.65 -16.04
C ALA A 256 -39.63 -1.23 -15.13
N LEU A 257 -38.44 -0.61 -15.08
CA LEU A 257 -37.30 -1.07 -14.28
C LEU A 257 -36.96 -0.13 -13.12
N PHE A 258 -37.08 1.18 -13.33
CA PHE A 258 -36.72 2.22 -12.39
C PHE A 258 -37.97 2.98 -11.91
N SER A 259 -37.95 3.41 -10.65
CA SER A 259 -38.94 4.34 -10.09
C SER A 259 -38.73 5.77 -10.60
N GLU A 260 -39.71 6.66 -10.37
CA GLU A 260 -39.63 8.10 -10.71
C GLU A 260 -38.38 8.80 -10.18
N ASN A 261 -37.77 8.30 -9.10
CA ASN A 261 -36.52 8.81 -8.53
C ASN A 261 -35.25 8.19 -9.16
N GLY A 262 -35.40 7.40 -10.22
CA GLY A 262 -34.31 6.71 -10.92
C GLY A 262 -33.77 5.48 -10.19
N ILE A 263 -34.47 4.92 -9.19
CA ILE A 263 -33.97 3.78 -8.38
C ILE A 263 -34.54 2.46 -8.90
N TYR A 264 -33.68 1.46 -9.12
CA TYR A 264 -34.07 0.14 -9.64
C TYR A 264 -35.02 -0.62 -8.69
N THR A 265 -36.10 -1.16 -9.25
CA THR A 265 -37.26 -1.66 -8.51
C THR A 265 -37.33 -3.19 -8.40
N ARG A 266 -36.57 -3.93 -9.21
CA ARG A 266 -36.66 -5.39 -9.34
C ARG A 266 -35.66 -6.12 -8.44
N ASP A 267 -36.01 -7.31 -7.98
CA ASP A 267 -35.19 -8.11 -7.06
C ASP A 267 -33.99 -8.81 -7.72
N SER A 268 -33.94 -8.84 -9.06
CA SER A 268 -32.84 -9.47 -9.81
C SER A 268 -32.31 -8.55 -10.92
N LEU A 269 -31.01 -8.64 -11.18
CA LEU A 269 -30.34 -7.87 -12.23
C LEU A 269 -30.55 -8.44 -13.64
N ASN A 270 -31.22 -9.59 -13.77
CA ASN A 270 -31.48 -10.26 -15.05
C ASN A 270 -32.16 -9.36 -16.10
N GLN A 271 -33.13 -8.53 -15.70
CA GLN A 271 -33.80 -7.61 -16.62
C GLN A 271 -32.94 -6.39 -16.99
N LEU A 272 -32.00 -6.01 -16.12
CA LEU A 272 -31.01 -4.96 -16.38
C LEU A 272 -29.91 -5.44 -17.35
N PHE A 273 -29.52 -6.72 -17.26
CA PHE A 273 -28.62 -7.34 -18.25
C PHE A 273 -29.24 -7.41 -19.64
N ALA A 274 -30.55 -7.71 -19.75
CA ALA A 274 -31.24 -7.65 -21.04
C ALA A 274 -31.19 -6.25 -21.66
N LEU A 275 -31.46 -5.20 -20.87
CA LEU A 275 -31.33 -3.81 -21.32
C LEU A 275 -29.88 -3.45 -21.70
N PHE A 276 -28.88 -3.98 -20.98
CA PHE A 276 -27.47 -3.80 -21.33
C PHE A 276 -27.13 -4.45 -22.69
N SER A 277 -27.45 -5.74 -22.87
CA SER A 277 -27.14 -6.50 -24.10
C SER A 277 -27.80 -5.97 -25.37
N GLU A 278 -28.89 -5.22 -25.24
CA GLU A 278 -29.66 -4.67 -26.38
C GLU A 278 -29.22 -3.26 -26.79
N TYR A 279 -28.67 -2.48 -25.85
CA TYR A 279 -28.33 -1.06 -26.07
C TYR A 279 -26.83 -0.72 -25.92
N SER A 280 -25.97 -1.63 -25.42
CA SER A 280 -24.52 -1.36 -25.23
C SER A 280 -23.78 -1.03 -26.52
N ASP A 281 -24.10 -1.74 -27.60
CA ASP A 281 -23.33 -1.75 -28.85
C ASP A 281 -24.06 -1.00 -29.99
N ALA A 282 -25.35 -0.70 -29.80
CA ALA A 282 -26.26 -0.26 -30.85
C ALA A 282 -26.58 1.25 -30.84
N THR A 283 -26.52 1.92 -29.69
CA THR A 283 -26.93 3.33 -29.55
C THR A 283 -26.15 4.08 -28.48
N GLU A 284 -25.67 5.29 -28.77
CA GLU A 284 -25.07 6.16 -27.73
C GLU A 284 -26.06 6.70 -26.69
N GLN A 285 -27.37 6.47 -26.90
CA GLN A 285 -28.48 6.97 -26.08
C GLN A 285 -28.52 6.38 -24.67
N VAL A 286 -27.94 5.19 -24.45
CA VAL A 286 -27.88 4.55 -23.13
C VAL A 286 -26.42 4.24 -22.80
N ARG A 287 -25.95 4.69 -21.63
CA ARG A 287 -24.57 4.46 -21.18
C ARG A 287 -24.60 3.77 -19.82
N PHE A 288 -23.93 2.62 -19.72
CA PHE A 288 -23.76 1.86 -18.50
C PHE A 288 -22.36 2.09 -17.92
N ASP A 289 -22.25 2.27 -16.60
CA ASP A 289 -20.95 2.35 -15.92
C ASP A 289 -20.28 0.97 -15.82
N ASP A 290 -18.99 0.87 -16.14
CA ASP A 290 -18.17 -0.36 -16.09
C ASP A 290 -18.39 -1.20 -14.83
N ARG A 291 -18.59 -0.57 -13.67
CA ARG A 291 -18.75 -1.27 -12.39
C ARG A 291 -20.19 -1.71 -12.14
N LEU A 292 -21.18 -1.08 -12.77
CA LEU A 292 -22.52 -1.67 -12.85
C LEU A 292 -22.49 -2.96 -13.68
N VAL A 293 -21.79 -2.96 -14.83
CA VAL A 293 -21.61 -4.17 -15.65
C VAL A 293 -20.93 -5.28 -14.85
N ARG A 294 -19.79 -4.99 -14.20
CA ARG A 294 -19.11 -5.98 -13.34
C ARG A 294 -20.00 -6.49 -12.20
N ARG A 295 -20.76 -5.63 -11.52
CA ARG A 295 -21.73 -6.05 -10.48
C ARG A 295 -22.83 -6.98 -11.02
N ILE A 296 -23.19 -6.85 -12.30
CA ILE A 296 -24.10 -7.78 -12.98
C ILE A 296 -23.38 -9.12 -13.23
N ASP A 297 -22.17 -9.09 -13.80
CA ASP A 297 -21.35 -10.29 -14.05
C ASP A 297 -21.00 -11.06 -12.77
N ASP A 298 -20.76 -10.36 -11.66
CA ASP A 298 -20.55 -10.92 -10.33
C ASP A 298 -21.79 -11.67 -9.85
N ALA A 299 -22.97 -11.05 -9.94
CA ALA A 299 -24.23 -11.66 -9.51
C ALA A 299 -24.66 -12.86 -10.39
N PHE A 300 -24.34 -12.85 -11.68
CA PHE A 300 -24.50 -14.02 -12.55
C PHE A 300 -23.52 -15.12 -12.18
N PHE A 301 -22.23 -14.80 -12.02
CA PHE A 301 -21.20 -15.76 -11.62
C PHE A 301 -21.53 -16.44 -10.30
N GLU A 302 -21.92 -15.71 -9.25
CA GLU A 302 -22.29 -16.29 -7.96
C GLU A 302 -23.45 -17.30 -8.08
N LYS A 303 -24.45 -16.96 -8.90
CA LYS A 303 -25.63 -17.81 -9.14
C LYS A 303 -25.27 -19.08 -9.91
N GLU A 304 -24.41 -18.99 -10.91
CA GLU A 304 -23.95 -20.14 -11.68
C GLU A 304 -22.98 -21.01 -10.88
N ALA A 305 -22.01 -20.42 -10.20
CA ALA A 305 -21.08 -21.12 -9.32
C ALA A 305 -21.82 -21.86 -8.19
N ALA A 306 -22.84 -21.23 -7.57
CA ALA A 306 -23.67 -21.88 -6.57
C ALA A 306 -24.57 -23.01 -7.14
N ALA A 307 -24.97 -22.92 -8.41
CA ALA A 307 -25.70 -23.99 -9.10
C ALA A 307 -24.77 -25.15 -9.54
N PHE A 308 -23.51 -24.85 -9.88
CA PHE A 308 -22.48 -25.81 -10.26
C PHE A 308 -21.91 -26.56 -9.06
N ALA A 309 -21.60 -25.86 -7.95
CA ALA A 309 -21.11 -26.44 -6.70
C ALA A 309 -22.09 -27.44 -6.04
N ARG A 310 -23.37 -27.42 -6.40
CA ARG A 310 -24.39 -28.40 -5.98
C ARG A 310 -24.41 -29.68 -6.82
N LYS A 311 -23.69 -29.70 -7.96
CA LYS A 311 -23.67 -30.81 -8.93
C LYS A 311 -22.27 -31.41 -9.09
N PHE A 312 -21.25 -30.55 -9.09
CA PHE A 312 -19.86 -30.93 -9.23
C PHE A 312 -19.25 -31.20 -7.85
N THR A 313 -18.81 -32.45 -7.63
CA THR A 313 -17.98 -32.80 -6.47
C THR A 313 -16.53 -32.79 -6.95
N PRO A 314 -15.65 -31.89 -6.47
CA PRO A 314 -14.26 -31.87 -6.90
C PRO A 314 -13.54 -33.15 -6.50
N ASP A 315 -12.94 -33.81 -7.50
CA ASP A 315 -11.87 -34.77 -7.37
C ASP A 315 -10.50 -34.08 -7.61
N PHE A 316 -9.41 -34.82 -7.43
CA PHE A 316 -8.04 -34.28 -7.50
C PHE A 316 -7.08 -35.19 -8.29
N PRO A 317 -7.46 -35.73 -9.47
CA PRO A 317 -6.67 -36.74 -10.18
C PRO A 317 -5.30 -36.22 -10.69
N PHE A 318 -5.15 -34.91 -10.81
CA PHE A 318 -3.90 -34.22 -11.16
C PHE A 318 -2.89 -34.12 -9.99
N LEU A 319 -3.29 -34.50 -8.77
CA LEU A 319 -2.51 -34.28 -7.55
C LEU A 319 -1.73 -35.56 -7.16
N LYS A 320 -0.40 -35.47 -7.12
CA LYS A 320 0.54 -36.56 -6.78
C LYS A 320 0.55 -36.92 -5.28
N ALA A 321 -0.40 -36.40 -4.51
CA ALA A 321 -0.53 -36.60 -3.07
C ALA A 321 -2.01 -36.55 -2.66
N THR A 322 -2.37 -37.28 -1.61
CA THR A 322 -3.73 -37.23 -1.03
C THR A 322 -3.88 -36.02 -0.12
N LEU A 323 -4.98 -35.28 -0.24
CA LEU A 323 -5.34 -34.21 0.69
C LEU A 323 -5.90 -34.78 2.00
N TYR A 324 -5.68 -34.08 3.11
CA TYR A 324 -6.43 -34.33 4.34
C TYR A 324 -7.87 -33.79 4.21
N PRO A 325 -8.87 -34.34 4.93
CA PRO A 325 -10.27 -33.92 4.77
C PRO A 325 -10.52 -32.41 4.95
N TYR A 326 -9.82 -31.76 5.88
CA TYR A 326 -9.90 -30.31 6.05
C TYR A 326 -9.20 -29.56 4.89
N GLN A 327 -8.15 -30.10 4.29
CA GLN A 327 -7.54 -29.49 3.10
C GLN A 327 -8.51 -29.55 1.91
N GLU A 328 -9.23 -30.67 1.74
CA GLU A 328 -10.30 -30.73 0.75
C GLU A 328 -11.39 -29.70 1.02
N GLU A 329 -11.82 -29.53 2.28
CA GLU A 329 -12.81 -28.50 2.65
C GLU A 329 -12.33 -27.10 2.28
N GLY A 330 -11.08 -26.75 2.56
CA GLY A 330 -10.52 -25.42 2.23
C GLY A 330 -10.39 -25.20 0.72
N VAL A 331 -10.04 -26.24 -0.04
CA VAL A 331 -10.07 -26.22 -1.51
C VAL A 331 -11.50 -26.07 -2.03
N LYS A 332 -12.45 -26.85 -1.52
CA LYS A 332 -13.89 -26.81 -1.89
C LYS A 332 -14.52 -25.45 -1.54
N PHE A 333 -14.07 -24.81 -0.45
CA PHE A 333 -14.42 -23.44 -0.08
C PHE A 333 -13.90 -22.43 -1.11
N ALA A 334 -12.62 -22.49 -1.47
CA ALA A 334 -12.00 -21.51 -2.38
C ALA A 334 -12.33 -21.73 -3.87
N ALA A 335 -12.62 -22.97 -4.29
CA ALA A 335 -12.81 -23.37 -5.69
C ALA A 335 -13.89 -22.54 -6.40
N PHE A 336 -15.08 -22.40 -5.82
CA PHE A 336 -16.24 -21.78 -6.48
C PHE A 336 -16.44 -20.28 -6.20
N ARG A 337 -15.53 -19.63 -5.46
CA ARG A 337 -15.62 -18.19 -5.12
C ARG A 337 -14.68 -17.36 -5.99
N LYS A 338 -15.02 -16.11 -6.32
CA LYS A 338 -14.05 -15.19 -6.96
C LYS A 338 -12.87 -14.89 -6.04
N SER A 339 -13.13 -14.68 -4.75
CA SER A 339 -12.09 -14.49 -3.72
C SER A 339 -12.25 -15.44 -2.54
N ALA A 340 -11.13 -15.82 -1.91
CA ALA A 340 -11.10 -16.54 -0.64
C ALA A 340 -9.85 -16.21 0.18
N ILE A 341 -9.97 -16.24 1.52
CA ILE A 341 -8.87 -16.11 2.48
C ILE A 341 -8.72 -17.43 3.24
N ILE A 342 -7.61 -18.14 3.07
CA ILE A 342 -7.22 -19.31 3.87
C ILE A 342 -6.32 -18.82 5.01
N ALA A 343 -6.93 -18.61 6.17
CA ALA A 343 -6.32 -18.17 7.42
C ALA A 343 -6.07 -19.33 8.42
N ASP A 344 -6.02 -20.57 7.90
CA ASP A 344 -5.54 -21.77 8.61
C ASP A 344 -4.25 -21.51 9.40
N GLU A 345 -4.04 -22.27 10.47
CA GLU A 345 -2.80 -22.20 11.25
C GLU A 345 -1.53 -22.52 10.43
N MET A 346 -0.36 -22.19 10.99
CA MET A 346 0.92 -22.44 10.36
C MET A 346 1.30 -23.91 10.41
N GLY A 347 1.57 -24.50 9.24
CA GLY A 347 1.91 -25.92 9.09
C GLY A 347 0.76 -26.81 8.61
N LEU A 348 -0.47 -26.28 8.48
CA LEU A 348 -1.64 -27.03 7.99
C LEU A 348 -1.64 -27.31 6.46
N GLY A 349 -0.59 -26.93 5.74
CA GLY A 349 -0.48 -27.14 4.29
C GLY A 349 -1.34 -26.17 3.46
N LYS A 350 -1.16 -24.86 3.64
CA LYS A 350 -1.85 -23.85 2.80
C LYS A 350 -1.37 -23.87 1.34
N THR A 351 -0.09 -24.14 1.09
CA THR A 351 0.49 -24.23 -0.26
C THR A 351 -0.27 -25.24 -1.14
N ILE A 352 -0.43 -26.48 -0.67
CA ILE A 352 -1.09 -27.54 -1.46
C ILE A 352 -2.59 -27.24 -1.67
N GLN A 353 -3.27 -26.63 -0.69
CA GLN A 353 -4.64 -26.13 -0.88
C GLN A 353 -4.69 -25.07 -2.00
N ALA A 354 -3.74 -24.13 -2.03
CA ALA A 354 -3.69 -23.08 -3.06
C ALA A 354 -3.33 -23.59 -4.46
N ILE A 355 -2.36 -24.51 -4.57
CA ILE A 355 -1.99 -25.16 -5.84
C ILE A 355 -3.19 -25.92 -6.42
N THR A 356 -3.86 -26.73 -5.58
CA THR A 356 -5.06 -27.49 -5.97
C THR A 356 -6.20 -26.56 -6.37
N THR A 357 -6.43 -25.47 -5.62
CA THR A 357 -7.45 -24.47 -5.95
C THR A 357 -7.17 -23.78 -7.29
N ALA A 358 -5.92 -23.49 -7.62
CA ALA A 358 -5.55 -22.88 -8.90
C ALA A 358 -5.84 -23.80 -10.09
N ILE A 359 -5.49 -25.09 -9.98
CA ILE A 359 -5.74 -26.09 -11.04
C ILE A 359 -7.24 -26.34 -11.21
N LEU A 360 -8.01 -26.52 -10.12
CA LEU A 360 -9.46 -26.62 -10.21
C LEU A 360 -10.10 -25.37 -10.83
N LYS A 361 -9.58 -24.17 -10.54
CA LYS A 361 -10.07 -22.95 -11.19
C LYS A 361 -9.78 -22.92 -12.69
N ARG A 362 -8.69 -23.52 -13.16
CA ARG A 362 -8.42 -23.70 -14.59
C ARG A 362 -9.41 -24.67 -15.22
N GLU A 363 -9.72 -25.77 -14.56
CA GLU A 363 -10.67 -26.78 -15.05
C GLU A 363 -12.13 -26.29 -15.04
N ILE A 364 -12.53 -25.48 -14.04
CA ILE A 364 -13.91 -24.99 -13.88
C ILE A 364 -14.16 -23.68 -14.64
N PHE A 365 -13.18 -22.76 -14.69
CA PHE A 365 -13.35 -21.39 -15.23
C PHE A 365 -12.38 -21.01 -16.35
N GLY A 366 -11.50 -21.92 -16.80
CA GLY A 366 -10.60 -21.68 -17.92
C GLY A 366 -9.48 -20.65 -17.65
N ILE A 367 -9.08 -20.42 -16.40
CA ILE A 367 -7.97 -19.49 -16.11
C ILE A 367 -6.64 -20.00 -16.68
N GLU A 368 -5.84 -19.11 -17.28
CA GLU A 368 -4.57 -19.45 -17.95
C GLU A 368 -3.36 -18.83 -17.23
N LYS A 369 -3.57 -17.82 -16.40
CA LYS A 369 -2.49 -17.00 -15.81
C LYS A 369 -2.62 -16.91 -14.29
N THR A 370 -1.78 -17.65 -13.58
CA THR A 370 -1.69 -17.59 -12.11
C THR A 370 -0.43 -16.84 -11.66
N LEU A 371 -0.62 -15.73 -10.93
CA LEU A 371 0.45 -14.98 -10.28
C LEU A 371 0.53 -15.34 -8.80
N ILE A 372 1.67 -15.87 -8.36
CA ILE A 372 1.98 -16.07 -6.94
C ILE A 372 2.88 -14.93 -6.45
N VAL A 373 2.48 -14.27 -5.37
CA VAL A 373 3.24 -13.22 -4.69
C VAL A 373 3.54 -13.68 -3.27
N CYS A 374 4.80 -14.02 -3.00
CA CYS A 374 5.26 -14.51 -1.69
C CYS A 374 6.48 -13.70 -1.18
N PRO A 375 6.92 -13.89 0.08
CA PRO A 375 8.21 -13.43 0.53
C PRO A 375 9.37 -13.91 -0.35
N SER A 376 10.47 -13.14 -0.38
CA SER A 376 11.63 -13.43 -1.24
C SER A 376 12.31 -14.78 -0.98
N SER A 377 12.24 -15.29 0.26
CA SER A 377 12.73 -16.62 0.66
C SER A 377 11.88 -17.79 0.14
N LEU A 378 10.61 -17.53 -0.21
CA LEU A 378 9.62 -18.58 -0.50
C LEU A 378 9.51 -18.96 -1.98
N LYS A 379 10.06 -18.16 -2.90
CA LYS A 379 9.83 -18.37 -4.35
C LYS A 379 10.29 -19.73 -4.86
N ASN A 380 11.41 -20.23 -4.36
CA ASN A 380 11.95 -21.54 -4.75
C ASN A 380 11.14 -22.67 -4.13
N GLN A 381 10.71 -22.52 -2.87
CA GLN A 381 9.84 -23.49 -2.18
C GLN A 381 8.49 -23.64 -2.92
N TRP A 382 7.87 -22.53 -3.34
CA TRP A 382 6.65 -22.56 -4.16
C TRP A 382 6.85 -23.31 -5.48
N LYS A 383 7.96 -23.06 -6.18
CA LYS A 383 8.30 -23.79 -7.40
C LYS A 383 8.43 -25.30 -7.13
N LEU A 384 9.21 -25.68 -6.13
CA LEU A 384 9.44 -27.07 -5.75
C LEU A 384 8.15 -27.78 -5.31
N GLU A 385 7.25 -27.11 -4.58
CA GLU A 385 5.96 -27.70 -4.19
C GLU A 385 5.01 -27.89 -5.38
N ILE A 386 4.96 -26.96 -6.34
CA ILE A 386 4.16 -27.13 -7.57
C ILE A 386 4.67 -28.33 -8.39
N GLU A 387 5.96 -28.37 -8.70
CA GLU A 387 6.57 -29.42 -9.55
C GLU A 387 6.63 -30.79 -8.85
N LYS A 388 6.54 -30.82 -7.51
CA LYS A 388 6.42 -32.03 -6.69
C LYS A 388 5.00 -32.56 -6.63
N PHE A 389 4.01 -31.71 -6.35
CA PHE A 389 2.63 -32.14 -6.11
C PHE A 389 1.81 -32.29 -7.39
N THR A 390 2.25 -31.73 -8.51
CA THR A 390 1.52 -31.71 -9.79
C THR A 390 2.48 -31.92 -10.96
N ASP A 391 1.99 -32.06 -12.19
CA ASP A 391 2.82 -32.04 -13.41
C ASP A 391 2.98 -30.64 -14.04
N GLU A 392 2.55 -29.60 -13.32
CA GLU A 392 2.71 -28.21 -13.74
C GLU A 392 4.16 -27.71 -13.57
N ARG A 393 4.61 -26.87 -14.50
CA ARG A 393 5.85 -26.10 -14.38
C ARG A 393 5.59 -24.81 -13.61
N ALA A 394 6.61 -24.27 -12.94
CA ALA A 394 6.52 -22.94 -12.32
C ALA A 394 7.75 -22.06 -12.59
N LEU A 395 7.48 -20.81 -13.00
CA LEU A 395 8.49 -19.82 -13.38
C LEU A 395 8.77 -18.83 -12.24
N VAL A 396 9.99 -18.85 -11.70
CA VAL A 396 10.43 -17.87 -10.70
C VAL A 396 10.96 -16.61 -11.38
N ILE A 397 10.28 -15.48 -11.19
CA ILE A 397 10.66 -14.19 -11.77
C ILE A 397 11.87 -13.62 -11.01
N SER A 398 13.00 -13.41 -11.71
CA SER A 398 14.28 -12.96 -11.12
C SER A 398 15.16 -12.16 -12.11
N GLY A 399 16.32 -11.68 -11.66
CA GLY A 399 17.29 -10.97 -12.51
C GLY A 399 16.92 -9.52 -12.83
N SER A 400 17.50 -8.98 -13.90
CA SER A 400 17.38 -7.57 -14.29
C SER A 400 15.98 -7.20 -14.79
N ARG A 401 15.65 -5.89 -14.84
CA ARG A 401 14.32 -5.40 -15.23
C ARG A 401 13.87 -5.91 -16.61
N LYS A 402 14.82 -6.06 -17.56
CA LYS A 402 14.53 -6.66 -18.87
C LYS A 402 14.17 -8.13 -18.75
N LYS A 403 15.04 -8.96 -18.13
CA LYS A 403 14.77 -10.39 -17.90
C LYS A 403 13.41 -10.64 -17.21
N ARG A 404 13.04 -9.80 -16.23
CA ARG A 404 11.74 -9.89 -15.56
C ARG A 404 10.56 -9.51 -16.47
N ARG A 405 10.67 -8.44 -17.27
CA ARG A 405 9.64 -8.10 -18.28
C ARG A 405 9.42 -9.24 -19.26
N ASP A 406 10.51 -9.78 -19.79
CA ASP A 406 10.49 -10.87 -20.77
C ASP A 406 9.85 -12.13 -20.15
N ALA A 407 10.18 -12.47 -18.89
CA ALA A 407 9.58 -13.59 -18.15
C ALA A 407 8.09 -13.41 -17.80
N TYR A 408 7.57 -12.19 -17.66
CA TYR A 408 6.12 -11.99 -17.56
C TYR A 408 5.43 -12.16 -18.92
N LEU A 409 5.97 -11.57 -20.00
CA LEU A 409 5.25 -11.39 -21.27
C LEU A 409 5.46 -12.49 -22.32
N ALA A 410 6.60 -13.17 -22.34
CA ALA A 410 6.99 -14.08 -23.44
C ALA A 410 6.95 -15.57 -23.09
N ASP A 411 6.76 -15.92 -21.81
CA ASP A 411 6.69 -17.30 -21.32
C ASP A 411 5.23 -17.78 -21.25
N ASP A 412 4.97 -19.08 -21.40
CA ASP A 412 3.62 -19.68 -21.37
C ASP A 412 3.23 -20.31 -20.02
N THR A 413 4.14 -20.35 -19.04
CA THR A 413 3.97 -21.12 -17.80
C THR A 413 2.80 -20.62 -16.94
N PHE A 414 1.85 -21.51 -16.67
CA PHE A 414 0.63 -21.27 -15.88
C PHE A 414 0.90 -20.59 -14.52
N PHE A 415 1.91 -21.05 -13.78
CA PHE A 415 2.34 -20.46 -12.51
C PHE A 415 3.57 -19.54 -12.67
N ARG A 416 3.41 -18.25 -12.42
CA ARG A 416 4.51 -17.28 -12.31
C ARG A 416 4.67 -16.80 -10.87
N ILE A 417 5.88 -16.91 -10.31
CA ILE A 417 6.18 -16.65 -8.89
C ILE A 417 7.07 -15.42 -8.74
N THR A 418 6.59 -14.41 -8.01
CA THR A 418 7.29 -13.14 -7.74
C THR A 418 7.29 -12.80 -6.25
N ASN A 419 7.90 -11.67 -5.87
CA ASN A 419 7.86 -11.16 -4.50
C ASN A 419 7.38 -9.72 -4.41
N TYR A 420 6.90 -9.34 -3.23
CA TYR A 420 6.35 -8.02 -2.91
C TYR A 420 7.27 -6.86 -3.32
N GLU A 421 8.58 -7.02 -3.13
CA GLU A 421 9.59 -5.98 -3.38
C GLU A 421 9.92 -5.78 -4.87
N ALA A 422 9.88 -6.84 -5.68
CA ALA A 422 10.02 -6.77 -7.14
C ALA A 422 8.72 -6.31 -7.82
N LEU A 423 7.58 -6.80 -7.34
CA LEU A 423 6.25 -6.48 -7.88
C LEU A 423 5.96 -4.98 -7.89
N MET A 424 6.39 -4.23 -6.87
CA MET A 424 6.30 -2.75 -6.87
C MET A 424 7.03 -2.07 -8.03
N ARG A 425 8.11 -2.69 -8.56
CA ARG A 425 8.94 -2.17 -9.66
C ARG A 425 8.43 -2.60 -11.03
N ASP A 426 7.75 -3.74 -11.07
CA ASP A 426 7.30 -4.40 -12.30
C ASP A 426 5.79 -4.25 -12.56
N ILE A 427 5.05 -3.58 -11.66
CA ILE A 427 3.58 -3.47 -11.67
C ILE A 427 2.99 -3.05 -13.03
N GLY A 428 3.67 -2.18 -13.80
CA GLY A 428 3.22 -1.80 -15.14
C GLY A 428 3.14 -2.99 -16.09
N THR A 429 4.14 -3.89 -16.07
CA THR A 429 4.16 -5.10 -16.89
C THR A 429 3.29 -6.22 -16.34
N VAL A 430 3.05 -6.27 -15.02
CA VAL A 430 2.06 -7.20 -14.44
C VAL A 430 0.62 -6.81 -14.83
N VAL A 431 0.34 -5.50 -14.94
CA VAL A 431 -0.94 -4.98 -15.47
C VAL A 431 -1.06 -5.22 -16.98
N GLU A 432 0.03 -5.06 -17.74
CA GLU A 432 0.13 -5.36 -19.18
C GLU A 432 -0.10 -6.85 -19.49
N TRP A 433 0.41 -7.75 -18.66
CA TRP A 433 0.24 -9.20 -18.79
C TRP A 433 -1.17 -9.68 -18.37
N ALA A 434 -1.77 -9.01 -17.40
CA ALA A 434 -3.10 -9.28 -16.83
C ALA A 434 -3.33 -10.74 -16.38
N PRO A 435 -2.96 -11.11 -15.14
CA PRO A 435 -3.25 -12.43 -14.58
C PRO A 435 -4.75 -12.64 -14.29
N ASP A 436 -5.20 -13.89 -14.37
CA ASP A 436 -6.57 -14.26 -14.01
C ASP A 436 -6.69 -14.44 -12.49
N LEU A 437 -5.77 -15.23 -11.92
CA LEU A 437 -5.71 -15.56 -10.50
C LEU A 437 -4.47 -14.94 -9.86
N VAL A 438 -4.68 -14.18 -8.77
CA VAL A 438 -3.59 -13.67 -7.92
C VAL A 438 -3.62 -14.36 -6.57
N ILE A 439 -2.56 -15.10 -6.26
CA ILE A 439 -2.31 -15.78 -5.00
C ILE A 439 -1.36 -14.92 -4.16
N LEU A 440 -1.79 -14.47 -2.97
CA LEU A 440 -0.93 -13.80 -2.00
C LEU A 440 -0.55 -14.75 -0.86
N ASP A 441 0.73 -14.87 -0.56
CA ASP A 441 1.28 -15.69 0.52
C ASP A 441 1.97 -14.84 1.60
N GLU A 442 1.82 -15.24 2.88
CA GLU A 442 2.18 -14.45 4.06
C GLU A 442 1.61 -13.01 3.99
N ALA A 443 0.29 -12.91 3.70
CA ALA A 443 -0.42 -11.68 3.35
C ALA A 443 -0.41 -10.55 4.40
N GLN A 444 0.04 -10.82 5.64
CA GLN A 444 0.39 -9.78 6.61
C GLN A 444 1.41 -8.75 6.06
N ARG A 445 2.12 -9.07 4.96
CA ARG A 445 2.93 -8.11 4.18
C ARG A 445 2.16 -6.92 3.58
N ILE A 446 0.84 -6.98 3.42
CA ILE A 446 0.01 -5.86 2.90
C ILE A 446 -0.86 -5.17 3.96
N LYS A 447 -0.70 -5.51 5.25
CA LYS A 447 -1.58 -5.07 6.35
C LYS A 447 -1.81 -3.56 6.51
N ASN A 448 -0.91 -2.71 6.01
CA ASN A 448 -1.11 -1.25 6.01
C ASN A 448 -1.55 -0.76 4.62
N PHE A 449 -2.82 -0.34 4.54
CA PHE A 449 -3.45 0.14 3.31
C PHE A 449 -2.84 1.43 2.74
N GLU A 450 -2.13 2.21 3.53
CA GLU A 450 -1.43 3.42 3.07
C GLU A 450 -0.14 3.10 2.30
N THR A 451 0.38 1.86 2.39
CA THR A 451 1.67 1.50 1.79
C THR A 451 1.63 1.48 0.25
N LYS A 452 2.76 1.86 -0.35
CA LYS A 452 2.99 1.70 -1.80
C LYS A 452 2.83 0.24 -2.25
N THR A 453 3.13 -0.73 -1.37
CA THR A 453 2.92 -2.17 -1.61
C THR A 453 1.45 -2.52 -1.80
N HIS A 454 0.57 -2.12 -0.86
CA HIS A 454 -0.88 -2.33 -0.96
C HIS A 454 -1.49 -1.63 -2.18
N GLN A 455 -1.06 -0.39 -2.42
CA GLN A 455 -1.50 0.41 -3.58
C GLN A 455 -1.01 -0.18 -4.92
N ALA A 456 0.12 -0.88 -4.96
CA ALA A 456 0.58 -1.58 -6.16
C ALA A 456 -0.22 -2.87 -6.37
N ILE A 457 -0.39 -3.68 -5.33
CA ILE A 457 -1.08 -4.98 -5.40
C ILE A 457 -2.55 -4.82 -5.78
N ASN A 458 -3.25 -3.80 -5.25
CA ASN A 458 -4.63 -3.52 -5.66
C ASN A 458 -4.80 -3.03 -7.10
N ARG A 459 -3.72 -2.64 -7.80
CA ARG A 459 -3.78 -2.26 -9.23
C ARG A 459 -3.70 -3.46 -10.17
N ILE A 460 -3.41 -4.66 -9.68
CA ILE A 460 -3.28 -5.86 -10.52
C ILE A 460 -4.70 -6.28 -10.95
N PRO A 461 -5.03 -6.25 -12.27
CA PRO A 461 -6.28 -6.82 -12.76
C PRO A 461 -6.27 -8.32 -12.49
N ARG A 462 -7.45 -8.86 -12.12
CA ARG A 462 -7.66 -10.26 -11.77
C ARG A 462 -9.14 -10.58 -11.84
N THR A 463 -9.49 -11.79 -12.28
CA THR A 463 -10.85 -12.35 -12.15
C THR A 463 -11.02 -13.06 -10.81
N HIS A 464 -9.90 -13.54 -10.24
CA HIS A 464 -9.85 -14.33 -9.03
C HIS A 464 -8.71 -13.90 -8.08
N SER A 465 -8.91 -14.12 -6.78
CA SER A 465 -7.86 -13.97 -5.78
C SER A 465 -7.91 -15.08 -4.73
N LEU A 466 -6.73 -15.48 -4.24
CA LEU A 466 -6.59 -16.37 -3.10
C LEU A 466 -5.57 -15.77 -2.15
N VAL A 467 -5.90 -15.67 -0.87
CA VAL A 467 -5.04 -15.04 0.13
C VAL A 467 -4.73 -16.03 1.24
N MET A 468 -3.45 -16.16 1.59
CA MET A 468 -2.99 -17.03 2.67
C MET A 468 -2.26 -16.23 3.74
N THR A 469 -2.51 -16.58 4.99
CA THR A 469 -1.79 -16.06 6.14
C THR A 469 -1.86 -17.06 7.29
N GLY A 470 -0.86 -17.09 8.16
CA GLY A 470 -0.95 -17.80 9.45
C GLY A 470 -1.62 -16.98 10.55
N THR A 471 -1.69 -15.67 10.38
CA THR A 471 -2.07 -14.67 11.39
C THR A 471 -2.77 -13.50 10.67
N PRO A 472 -4.10 -13.57 10.41
CA PRO A 472 -4.82 -12.56 9.64
C PRO A 472 -4.92 -11.19 10.34
N LEU A 473 -4.69 -11.16 11.65
CA LEU A 473 -4.60 -9.97 12.48
C LEU A 473 -3.34 -10.13 13.35
N GLU A 474 -2.30 -9.33 13.10
CA GLU A 474 -1.04 -9.41 13.86
C GLU A 474 -0.99 -8.38 15.01
N ASN A 475 -1.60 -7.20 14.80
CA ASN A 475 -1.49 -6.07 15.75
C ASN A 475 -2.82 -5.30 15.88
N LYS A 476 -3.62 -5.23 14.81
CA LYS A 476 -4.73 -4.27 14.69
C LYS A 476 -5.87 -4.75 13.79
N LEU A 477 -7.08 -4.27 14.05
CA LEU A 477 -8.23 -4.45 13.15
C LEU A 477 -8.02 -3.75 11.78
N GLU A 478 -7.22 -2.69 11.72
CA GLU A 478 -6.75 -2.10 10.45
C GLU A 478 -6.01 -3.12 9.55
N ASP A 479 -5.28 -4.08 10.12
CA ASP A 479 -4.52 -5.10 9.38
C ASP A 479 -5.46 -5.97 8.52
N LEU A 480 -6.59 -6.36 9.14
CA LEU A 480 -7.64 -7.18 8.56
C LEU A 480 -8.43 -6.41 7.48
N TYR A 481 -8.74 -5.14 7.71
CA TYR A 481 -9.40 -4.28 6.70
C TYR A 481 -8.58 -4.23 5.40
N ALA A 482 -7.24 -4.10 5.48
CA ALA A 482 -6.39 -4.06 4.30
C ALA A 482 -6.41 -5.40 3.54
N ILE A 483 -6.25 -6.53 4.22
CA ILE A 483 -6.27 -7.86 3.60
C ILE A 483 -7.62 -8.12 2.91
N VAL A 484 -8.73 -7.77 3.56
CA VAL A 484 -10.07 -7.94 3.01
C VAL A 484 -10.32 -7.00 1.84
N GLN A 485 -9.84 -5.74 1.89
CA GLN A 485 -9.96 -4.81 0.75
C GLN A 485 -9.27 -5.31 -0.53
N PHE A 486 -8.22 -6.13 -0.43
CA PHE A 486 -7.66 -6.80 -1.61
C PHE A 486 -8.51 -8.01 -2.07
N SER A 487 -9.08 -8.73 -1.12
CA SER A 487 -9.80 -9.98 -1.36
C SER A 487 -11.17 -9.70 -1.97
N GLU A 488 -12.02 -9.02 -1.20
CA GLU A 488 -13.32 -8.51 -1.61
C GLU A 488 -13.39 -7.02 -1.22
N PRO A 489 -13.12 -6.09 -2.17
CA PRO A 489 -13.06 -4.65 -1.89
C PRO A 489 -14.30 -4.09 -1.21
N GLU A 490 -15.48 -4.69 -1.41
CA GLU A 490 -16.76 -4.05 -1.07
C GLU A 490 -17.33 -4.48 0.28
N LEU A 491 -16.90 -5.63 0.82
CA LEU A 491 -17.45 -6.27 2.03
C LEU A 491 -17.34 -5.43 3.32
N LEU A 492 -16.20 -4.73 3.48
CA LEU A 492 -15.91 -3.87 4.64
C LEU A 492 -15.89 -2.38 4.32
N THR A 493 -16.07 -1.97 3.06
CA THR A 493 -16.15 -0.54 2.71
C THR A 493 -17.47 0.10 3.15
N PRO A 494 -17.49 1.45 3.31
CA PRO A 494 -16.35 2.36 3.27
C PRO A 494 -15.57 2.40 4.59
N LEU A 495 -14.25 2.67 4.51
CA LEU A 495 -13.40 2.84 5.69
C LEU A 495 -13.96 3.82 6.75
N TRP A 496 -14.70 4.86 6.35
CA TRP A 496 -15.32 5.78 7.31
C TRP A 496 -16.52 5.17 8.05
N ALA A 497 -17.30 4.29 7.40
CA ALA A 497 -18.39 3.57 8.06
C ALA A 497 -17.85 2.38 8.87
N PHE A 498 -16.81 1.70 8.37
CA PHE A 498 -16.07 0.71 9.15
C PHE A 498 -15.50 1.34 10.43
N ALA A 499 -14.85 2.49 10.33
CA ALA A 499 -14.40 3.25 11.50
C ALA A 499 -15.56 3.71 12.39
N ALA A 500 -16.67 4.17 11.83
CA ALA A 500 -17.83 4.61 12.60
C ALA A 500 -18.50 3.47 13.40
N HIS A 501 -18.61 2.28 12.83
CA HIS A 501 -19.17 1.12 13.52
C HIS A 501 -18.15 0.49 14.49
N HIS A 502 -16.90 0.31 14.08
CA HIS A 502 -15.94 -0.55 14.78
C HIS A 502 -14.79 0.16 15.52
N TYR A 503 -14.54 1.47 15.32
CA TYR A 503 -13.47 2.18 16.02
C TYR A 503 -14.01 3.19 17.05
N ALA A 504 -13.57 3.07 18.30
CA ALA A 504 -13.76 4.11 19.31
C ALA A 504 -12.76 5.27 19.07
N MET A 505 -13.08 6.19 18.15
CA MET A 505 -12.19 7.29 17.76
C MET A 505 -12.24 8.47 18.74
N SER A 506 -11.09 8.95 19.21
CA SER A 506 -11.02 10.03 20.21
C SER A 506 -11.45 11.40 19.66
N LYS A 507 -12.27 12.14 20.42
CA LYS A 507 -12.52 13.58 20.14
C LYS A 507 -11.31 14.47 20.41
N THR A 508 -10.50 14.17 21.43
CA THR A 508 -9.41 15.04 21.88
C THR A 508 -8.11 14.87 21.09
N LYS A 509 -7.94 13.76 20.36
CA LYS A 509 -6.77 13.49 19.52
C LYS A 509 -7.21 12.98 18.14
N LYS A 510 -7.01 13.81 17.11
CA LYS A 510 -7.23 13.42 15.70
C LYS A 510 -6.50 12.10 15.38
N ASN A 511 -7.14 11.26 14.57
CA ASN A 511 -6.65 9.97 14.10
C ASN A 511 -6.16 9.01 15.20
N THR A 512 -6.67 9.13 16.44
CA THR A 512 -6.36 8.19 17.52
C THR A 512 -7.55 7.26 17.79
N ILE A 513 -7.42 6.00 17.39
CA ILE A 513 -8.29 4.91 17.84
C ILE A 513 -7.98 4.62 19.31
N LEU A 514 -9.03 4.51 20.13
CA LEU A 514 -8.99 4.19 21.55
C LEU A 514 -9.56 2.81 21.86
N GLY A 515 -10.15 2.10 20.91
CA GLY A 515 -10.78 0.80 21.15
C GLY A 515 -11.46 0.24 19.89
N TYR A 516 -11.78 -1.05 19.91
CA TYR A 516 -12.65 -1.70 18.93
C TYR A 516 -13.99 -2.13 19.56
N ARG A 517 -15.04 -2.24 18.75
CA ARG A 517 -16.40 -2.63 19.16
C ARG A 517 -17.18 -3.29 18.00
N ASN A 518 -18.32 -3.91 18.27
CA ASN A 518 -19.16 -4.57 17.25
C ASN A 518 -18.33 -5.59 16.44
N LEU A 519 -17.50 -6.40 17.10
CA LEU A 519 -16.57 -7.32 16.46
C LEU A 519 -17.29 -8.53 15.85
N ASP A 520 -18.39 -8.97 16.44
CA ASP A 520 -19.23 -10.06 15.91
C ASP A 520 -19.78 -9.73 14.51
N MET A 521 -20.11 -8.45 14.26
CA MET A 521 -20.52 -7.94 12.94
C MET A 521 -19.40 -8.01 11.90
N VAL A 522 -18.13 -8.05 12.32
CA VAL A 522 -16.99 -8.27 11.42
C VAL A 522 -16.83 -9.77 11.18
N HIS A 523 -16.93 -10.61 12.21
CA HIS A 523 -16.81 -12.06 12.10
C HIS A 523 -17.87 -12.66 11.15
N GLU A 524 -19.17 -12.38 11.34
CA GLU A 524 -20.22 -12.90 10.46
C GLU A 524 -20.09 -12.43 9.01
N LYS A 525 -19.57 -11.22 8.77
CA LYS A 525 -19.26 -10.76 7.40
C LYS A 525 -18.13 -11.56 6.76
N LEU A 526 -17.11 -11.93 7.53
CA LEU A 526 -15.93 -12.62 7.01
C LEU A 526 -16.15 -14.12 6.78
N LYS A 527 -17.10 -14.73 7.48
CA LYS A 527 -17.51 -16.13 7.38
C LYS A 527 -17.81 -16.64 5.95
N SER A 528 -18.19 -15.74 5.03
CA SER A 528 -18.41 -16.06 3.62
C SER A 528 -17.12 -16.13 2.79
N LEU A 529 -16.06 -15.43 3.23
CA LEU A 529 -14.82 -15.14 2.50
C LEU A 529 -13.58 -15.82 3.12
N LEU A 530 -13.56 -16.01 4.43
CA LEU A 530 -12.43 -16.47 5.23
C LEU A 530 -12.71 -17.84 5.87
N ILE A 531 -11.74 -18.74 5.78
CA ILE A 531 -11.70 -20.00 6.54
C ILE A 531 -10.43 -20.04 7.40
N ARG A 532 -10.58 -20.30 8.71
CA ARG A 532 -9.50 -20.49 9.69
C ARG A 532 -9.81 -21.75 10.48
N ARG A 533 -8.80 -22.60 10.63
CA ARG A 533 -8.81 -23.77 11.52
C ARG A 533 -7.52 -23.82 12.33
N THR A 534 -7.61 -24.20 13.60
CA THR A 534 -6.43 -24.46 14.44
C THR A 534 -5.99 -25.92 14.34
N LYS A 535 -4.72 -26.19 14.66
CA LYS A 535 -4.17 -27.55 14.72
C LYS A 535 -4.97 -28.50 15.63
N LYS A 536 -5.60 -27.97 16.69
CA LYS A 536 -6.37 -28.74 17.67
C LYS A 536 -7.72 -29.23 17.14
N GLU A 537 -8.26 -28.58 16.10
CA GLU A 537 -9.52 -29.00 15.45
C GLU A 537 -9.31 -30.10 14.42
N VAL A 538 -8.16 -30.12 13.74
CA VAL A 538 -7.92 -30.96 12.55
C VAL A 538 -7.00 -32.16 12.78
N PHE A 539 -6.39 -32.29 13.96
CA PHE A 539 -5.57 -33.45 14.34
C PHE A 539 -5.90 -33.97 15.74
N GLU A 540 -6.30 -35.24 15.81
CA GLU A 540 -6.49 -35.98 17.07
C GLU A 540 -5.14 -36.30 17.76
N SER A 541 -4.05 -36.35 17.00
CA SER A 541 -2.68 -36.51 17.50
C SER A 541 -1.70 -35.63 16.71
N LEU A 542 -1.08 -34.70 17.43
CA LEU A 542 0.09 -33.93 17.00
C LEU A 542 1.20 -34.12 18.03
N PRO A 543 2.47 -33.90 17.64
CA PRO A 543 3.58 -33.93 18.58
C PRO A 543 3.35 -32.98 19.76
N GLU A 544 3.51 -33.47 20.99
CA GLU A 544 3.36 -32.61 22.17
C GLU A 544 4.48 -31.56 22.20
N ILE A 545 4.11 -30.27 22.15
CA ILE A 545 5.05 -29.19 22.41
C ILE A 545 5.34 -29.15 23.91
N THR A 546 6.60 -29.39 24.28
CA THR A 546 7.11 -29.14 25.62
C THR A 546 7.88 -27.83 25.58
N GLU A 547 7.33 -26.77 26.18
CA GLU A 547 7.99 -25.48 26.31
C GLU A 547 8.79 -25.43 27.62
N ASN A 548 10.12 -25.40 27.50
CA ASN A 548 11.05 -25.38 28.63
C ASN A 548 11.71 -24.01 28.74
N THR A 549 11.37 -23.25 29.78
CA THR A 549 11.90 -21.90 29.98
C THR A 549 13.09 -21.93 30.94
N TYR A 550 14.28 -21.65 30.39
CA TYR A 550 15.55 -21.61 31.11
C TYR A 550 15.78 -20.19 31.64
N TYR A 551 15.58 -20.02 32.94
CA TYR A 551 15.77 -18.75 33.63
C TYR A 551 17.23 -18.58 34.05
N LEU A 552 17.87 -17.52 33.56
CA LEU A 552 19.29 -17.24 33.76
C LEU A 552 19.51 -15.90 34.45
N ASP A 553 20.33 -15.84 35.49
CA ASP A 553 20.64 -14.59 36.18
C ASP A 553 21.70 -13.75 35.41
N LEU A 554 21.61 -12.42 35.49
CA LEU A 554 22.59 -11.50 34.89
C LEU A 554 23.96 -11.68 35.55
N ALA A 555 25.02 -11.73 34.75
CA ALA A 555 26.38 -11.54 35.26
C ALA A 555 26.59 -10.09 35.72
N HIS A 556 27.51 -9.86 36.66
CA HIS A 556 27.78 -8.54 37.27
C HIS A 556 27.91 -7.41 36.23
N GLU A 557 28.77 -7.59 35.23
CA GLU A 557 29.00 -6.60 34.16
C GLU A 557 27.75 -6.32 33.32
N GLN A 558 26.91 -7.33 33.08
CA GLN A 558 25.63 -7.15 32.38
C GLN A 558 24.63 -6.40 33.27
N ALA A 559 24.59 -6.71 34.56
CA ALA A 559 23.70 -6.08 35.53
C ALA A 559 24.02 -4.59 35.70
N GLU A 560 25.30 -4.23 35.83
CA GLU A 560 25.75 -2.82 35.90
C GLU A 560 25.32 -2.03 34.66
N VAL A 561 25.55 -2.57 33.47
CA VAL A 561 25.16 -1.92 32.20
C VAL A 561 23.64 -1.87 32.04
N HIS A 562 22.91 -2.92 32.43
CA HIS A 562 21.44 -2.96 32.39
C HIS A 562 20.82 -1.92 33.35
N GLN A 563 21.34 -1.80 34.58
CA GLN A 563 20.87 -0.81 35.55
C GLN A 563 21.28 0.62 35.17
N GLY A 564 22.44 0.84 34.54
CA GLY A 564 22.80 2.12 33.93
C GLY A 564 21.79 2.55 32.84
N TYR A 565 21.29 1.60 32.06
CA TYR A 565 20.17 1.84 31.14
C TYR A 565 18.83 2.04 31.87
N MET A 566 18.54 1.31 32.95
CA MET A 566 17.34 1.49 33.78
C MET A 566 17.25 2.92 34.35
N HIS A 567 18.32 3.41 34.97
CA HIS A 567 18.40 4.78 35.51
C HIS A 567 18.22 5.83 34.40
N SER A 568 18.79 5.58 33.22
CA SER A 568 18.60 6.42 32.03
C SER A 568 17.15 6.41 31.53
N LEU A 569 16.46 5.27 31.61
CA LEU A 569 15.07 5.11 31.22
C LEU A 569 14.13 5.85 32.18
N LEU A 570 14.32 5.69 33.49
CA LEU A 570 13.51 6.31 34.54
C LEU A 570 13.53 7.84 34.45
N ARG A 571 14.69 8.45 34.21
CA ARG A 571 14.84 9.92 33.98
C ARG A 571 14.06 10.44 32.77
N ILE A 572 13.63 9.58 31.85
CA ILE A 572 12.81 9.94 30.68
C ILE A 572 11.35 9.60 30.94
N ILE A 573 11.05 8.38 31.41
CA ILE A 573 9.67 7.91 31.66
C ILE A 573 8.96 8.72 32.75
N THR A 574 9.67 9.28 33.74
CA THR A 574 9.09 10.15 34.78
C THR A 574 8.59 11.50 34.27
N LYS A 575 9.00 11.95 33.07
CA LYS A 575 8.56 13.23 32.50
C LYS A 575 7.03 13.29 32.37
N LYS A 576 6.44 14.46 32.70
CA LYS A 576 4.99 14.69 32.62
C LYS A 576 4.45 14.62 31.19
N PHE A 577 5.30 14.94 30.20
CA PHE A 577 5.01 14.82 28.77
C PHE A 577 6.26 14.27 28.07
N LEU A 578 6.07 13.33 27.14
CA LEU A 578 7.14 12.74 26.33
C LEU A 578 7.13 13.36 24.93
N THR A 579 8.28 13.84 24.46
CA THR A 579 8.46 14.31 23.07
C THR A 579 8.70 13.12 22.11
N PRO A 580 8.58 13.31 20.78
CA PRO A 580 9.00 12.29 19.81
C PRO A 580 10.47 11.88 19.94
N MET A 581 11.34 12.77 20.45
CA MET A 581 12.74 12.47 20.71
C MET A 581 12.91 11.59 21.96
N ASP A 582 12.14 11.86 23.03
CA ASP A 582 12.10 11.01 24.22
C ASP A 582 11.64 9.59 23.88
N ILE A 583 10.60 9.45 23.05
CA ILE A 583 10.10 8.14 22.60
C ILE A 583 11.18 7.39 21.82
N LYS A 584 11.90 8.06 20.92
CA LYS A 584 13.02 7.47 20.17
C LYS A 584 14.20 7.08 21.08
N MET A 585 14.41 7.81 22.18
CA MET A 585 15.44 7.48 23.17
C MET A 585 15.03 6.29 24.06
N ILE A 586 13.77 6.25 24.53
CA ILE A 586 13.18 5.09 25.23
C ILE A 586 13.34 3.82 24.39
N GLN A 587 13.02 3.87 23.09
CA GLN A 587 13.19 2.74 22.18
C GLN A 587 14.64 2.27 22.07
N LYS A 588 15.62 3.19 21.99
CA LYS A 588 17.05 2.83 22.01
C LYS A 588 17.47 2.17 23.31
N ILE A 589 17.04 2.71 24.46
CA ILE A 589 17.41 2.20 25.79
C ILE A 589 16.84 0.79 25.98
N LEU A 590 15.55 0.57 25.70
CA LEU A 590 14.92 -0.75 25.80
C LEU A 590 15.56 -1.79 24.86
N MET A 591 16.02 -1.36 23.68
CA MET A 591 16.75 -2.22 22.74
C MET A 591 18.14 -2.60 23.28
N ALA A 592 18.86 -1.67 23.90
CA ALA A 592 20.15 -1.92 24.55
C ALA A 592 20.01 -2.82 25.79
N MET A 593 18.95 -2.62 26.60
CA MET A 593 18.62 -3.47 27.74
C MET A 593 18.36 -4.92 27.35
N ARG A 594 17.86 -5.20 26.13
CA ARG A 594 17.76 -6.58 25.61
C ARG A 594 19.11 -7.11 25.14
N MET A 595 19.81 -6.34 24.29
CA MET A 595 21.12 -6.74 23.77
C MET A 595 22.14 -7.09 24.86
N VAL A 596 22.14 -6.40 26.01
CA VAL A 596 23.04 -6.73 27.13
C VAL A 596 22.67 -8.03 27.86
N CYS A 597 21.40 -8.45 27.88
CA CYS A 597 20.99 -9.75 28.43
C CYS A 597 21.60 -10.92 27.64
N ASP A 598 21.79 -10.74 26.33
CA ASP A 598 22.40 -11.73 25.45
C ASP A 598 23.93 -11.77 25.61
N SER A 599 24.62 -10.64 25.41
CA SER A 599 26.06 -10.49 25.74
C SER A 599 26.45 -9.01 25.77
N THR A 600 27.36 -8.63 26.67
CA THR A 600 27.95 -7.28 26.69
C THR A 600 28.57 -6.88 25.34
N TYR A 601 29.07 -7.85 24.56
CA TYR A 601 29.64 -7.64 23.22
C TYR A 601 28.67 -6.98 22.24
N LEU A 602 27.35 -7.20 22.41
CA LEU A 602 26.34 -6.57 21.55
C LEU A 602 26.26 -5.06 21.78
N ILE A 603 26.71 -4.56 22.93
CA ILE A 603 26.87 -3.14 23.23
C ILE A 603 28.26 -2.66 22.80
N ASP A 604 29.33 -3.13 23.45
CA ASP A 604 30.65 -2.48 23.42
C ASP A 604 31.61 -2.95 22.32
N LYS A 605 31.36 -4.13 21.72
CA LYS A 605 32.26 -4.86 20.81
C LYS A 605 33.63 -5.22 21.40
N LYS A 606 33.75 -5.35 22.73
CA LYS A 606 35.01 -5.60 23.45
C LYS A 606 34.90 -6.73 24.47
N SER A 607 34.08 -6.55 25.51
CA SER A 607 33.77 -7.62 26.48
C SER A 607 32.82 -8.65 25.86
N ASN A 608 32.75 -9.86 26.41
CA ASN A 608 31.81 -10.89 25.94
C ASN A 608 31.26 -11.72 27.10
N THR A 609 30.69 -11.03 28.08
CA THR A 609 30.14 -11.66 29.28
C THR A 609 28.69 -12.06 29.00
N SER A 610 28.42 -13.36 29.02
CA SER A 610 27.15 -13.96 28.59
C SER A 610 26.85 -15.30 29.29
N PRO A 611 25.97 -15.31 30.30
CA PRO A 611 25.39 -16.54 30.86
C PRO A 611 24.61 -17.35 29.83
N LYS A 612 23.95 -16.69 28.86
CA LYS A 612 23.24 -17.38 27.77
C LYS A 612 24.16 -18.24 26.90
N LEU A 613 25.35 -17.77 26.56
CA LEU A 613 26.33 -18.58 25.81
C LEU A 613 26.88 -19.74 26.66
N VAL A 614 27.07 -19.55 27.97
CA VAL A 614 27.51 -20.62 28.88
C VAL A 614 26.44 -21.71 28.98
N GLU A 615 25.17 -21.35 29.15
CA GLU A 615 24.07 -22.32 29.19
C GLU A 615 23.84 -22.99 27.83
N LEU A 616 24.00 -22.26 26.73
CA LEU A 616 23.96 -22.81 25.38
C LEU A 616 25.03 -23.89 25.18
N VAL A 617 26.23 -23.74 25.74
CA VAL A 617 27.27 -24.79 25.70
C VAL A 617 26.82 -26.05 26.45
N SER A 618 26.17 -25.90 27.61
CA SER A 618 25.60 -27.03 28.36
C SER A 618 24.55 -27.79 27.53
N ILE A 619 23.56 -27.07 27.01
CA ILE A 619 22.44 -27.63 26.24
C ILE A 619 22.92 -28.26 24.92
N LEU A 620 23.91 -27.66 24.24
CA LEU A 620 24.48 -28.23 23.02
C LEU A 620 25.29 -29.51 23.29
N ARG A 621 25.97 -29.62 24.44
CA ARG A 621 26.66 -30.86 24.82
C ARG A 621 25.67 -32.00 25.01
N GLU A 622 24.62 -31.77 25.79
CA GLU A 622 23.54 -32.72 26.00
C GLU A 622 22.87 -33.10 24.66
N ILE A 623 22.25 -32.16 23.96
CA ILE A 623 21.36 -32.46 22.82
C ILE A 623 22.12 -32.83 21.54
N VAL A 624 23.25 -32.18 21.25
CA VAL A 624 23.96 -32.34 19.96
C VAL A 624 25.11 -33.33 20.04
N ILE A 625 25.90 -33.32 21.12
CA ILE A 625 27.11 -34.15 21.24
C ILE A 625 26.78 -35.53 21.82
N GLU A 626 25.99 -35.58 22.91
CA GLU A 626 25.61 -36.82 23.58
C GLU A 626 24.38 -37.47 22.92
N ASP A 627 23.26 -36.76 22.80
CA ASP A 627 22.00 -37.26 22.22
C ASP A 627 22.06 -37.39 20.67
N ARG A 628 23.05 -36.76 20.01
CA ARG A 628 23.22 -36.72 18.54
C ARG A 628 21.97 -36.22 17.78
N ARG A 629 21.25 -35.25 18.33
CA ARG A 629 20.04 -34.66 17.72
C ARG A 629 20.31 -33.30 17.10
N LYS A 630 19.66 -33.03 15.95
CA LYS A 630 19.75 -31.74 15.26
C LYS A 630 18.95 -30.66 15.99
N VAL A 631 19.41 -29.41 15.93
CA VAL A 631 18.81 -28.27 16.66
C VAL A 631 18.71 -27.03 15.76
N ILE A 632 17.61 -26.26 15.88
CA ILE A 632 17.54 -24.89 15.37
C ILE A 632 17.82 -23.91 16.51
N ILE A 633 18.65 -22.91 16.27
CA ILE A 633 18.89 -21.79 17.19
C ILE A 633 18.38 -20.50 16.54
N PHE A 634 17.48 -19.78 17.21
CA PHE A 634 16.97 -18.48 16.77
C PHE A 634 17.46 -17.32 17.65
N THR A 635 17.87 -16.23 16.98
CA THR A 635 18.14 -14.93 17.61
C THR A 635 17.65 -13.75 16.74
N GLU A 636 17.33 -12.60 17.33
CA GLU A 636 17.07 -11.37 16.59
C GLU A 636 18.37 -10.68 16.12
N TRP A 637 19.53 -10.95 16.76
CA TRP A 637 20.77 -10.21 16.52
C TRP A 637 21.82 -10.94 15.65
N ILE A 638 22.22 -10.31 14.53
CA ILE A 638 23.33 -10.79 13.68
C ILE A 638 24.68 -10.76 14.42
N THR A 639 24.83 -9.91 15.43
CA THR A 639 26.01 -9.91 16.32
C THR A 639 26.03 -11.10 17.28
N MET A 640 24.87 -11.72 17.56
CA MET A 640 24.79 -12.93 18.37
C MET A 640 25.00 -14.20 17.52
N THR A 641 24.57 -14.22 16.25
CA THR A 641 24.92 -15.35 15.35
C THR A 641 26.43 -15.51 15.20
N TYR A 642 27.18 -14.41 15.13
CA TYR A 642 28.66 -14.45 15.12
C TYR A 642 29.26 -15.07 16.41
N LEU A 643 28.70 -14.79 17.58
CA LEU A 643 29.18 -15.34 18.85
C LEU A 643 28.83 -16.82 18.99
N ILE A 644 27.60 -17.20 18.63
CA ILE A 644 27.15 -18.60 18.65
C ILE A 644 27.92 -19.43 17.62
N GLY A 645 28.22 -18.88 16.44
CA GLY A 645 29.04 -19.54 15.42
C GLY A 645 30.47 -19.82 15.90
N LYS A 646 31.05 -18.95 16.74
CA LYS A 646 32.34 -19.25 17.42
C LYS A 646 32.20 -20.42 18.38
N VAL A 647 31.20 -20.39 19.26
CA VAL A 647 30.95 -21.47 20.23
C VAL A 647 30.74 -22.82 19.54
N LEU A 648 29.98 -22.86 18.43
CA LEU A 648 29.80 -24.06 17.63
C LEU A 648 31.12 -24.55 17.01
N SER A 649 31.94 -23.64 16.50
CA SER A 649 33.28 -23.96 15.96
C SER A 649 34.24 -24.47 17.03
N GLU A 650 34.22 -23.89 18.24
CA GLU A 650 35.04 -24.28 19.39
C GLU A 650 34.62 -25.64 19.97
N LEU A 651 33.34 -26.01 19.82
CA LEU A 651 32.81 -27.34 20.14
C LEU A 651 32.96 -28.35 18.97
N ALA A 652 33.50 -27.96 17.83
CA ALA A 652 33.57 -28.74 16.59
C ALA A 652 32.20 -29.31 16.13
N ILE A 653 31.15 -28.49 16.23
CA ILE A 653 29.79 -28.79 15.76
C ILE A 653 29.58 -28.14 14.39
N ASP A 654 29.36 -28.93 13.33
CA ASP A 654 29.05 -28.41 12.00
C ASP A 654 27.64 -27.77 11.96
N PHE A 655 27.55 -26.60 11.33
CA PHE A 655 26.35 -25.76 11.33
C PHE A 655 26.23 -24.91 10.06
N VAL A 656 25.01 -24.43 9.79
CA VAL A 656 24.73 -23.41 8.76
C VAL A 656 24.22 -22.12 9.40
N GLU A 657 24.69 -20.95 8.93
CA GLU A 657 24.14 -19.65 9.30
C GLU A 657 23.11 -19.16 8.27
N PHE A 658 21.86 -18.97 8.70
CA PHE A 658 20.78 -18.40 7.90
C PHE A 658 20.41 -16.99 8.38
N SER A 659 20.98 -15.97 7.75
CA SER A 659 20.71 -14.57 8.10
C SER A 659 20.24 -13.74 6.90
N GLY A 660 19.73 -12.53 7.16
CA GLY A 660 19.27 -11.60 6.12
C GLY A 660 20.34 -11.25 5.07
N LYS A 661 21.63 -11.41 5.41
CA LYS A 661 22.79 -11.19 4.53
C LYS A 661 22.94 -12.27 3.44
N VAL A 662 22.41 -13.48 3.64
CA VAL A 662 22.60 -14.60 2.70
C VAL A 662 21.92 -14.29 1.36
N PRO A 663 22.64 -14.30 0.21
CA PRO A 663 22.03 -14.09 -1.10
C PRO A 663 20.95 -15.13 -1.40
N THR A 664 19.83 -14.71 -1.99
CA THR A 664 18.63 -15.56 -2.19
C THR A 664 18.93 -16.89 -2.89
N GLU A 665 19.87 -16.89 -3.83
CA GLU A 665 20.29 -18.07 -4.61
C GLU A 665 21.00 -19.12 -3.75
N LYS A 666 21.77 -18.71 -2.73
CA LYS A 666 22.46 -19.63 -1.80
C LYS A 666 21.56 -20.16 -0.68
N ARG A 667 20.39 -19.56 -0.44
CA ARG A 667 19.50 -19.92 0.68
C ARG A 667 18.97 -21.34 0.61
N GLN A 668 18.67 -21.83 -0.60
CA GLN A 668 18.16 -23.18 -0.79
C GLN A 668 19.22 -24.22 -0.42
N ALA A 669 20.46 -24.05 -0.90
CA ALA A 669 21.57 -24.95 -0.61
C ALA A 669 21.85 -25.10 0.90
N LEU A 670 21.73 -24.02 1.70
CA LEU A 670 21.88 -24.11 3.16
C LEU A 670 20.76 -24.91 3.86
N ILE A 671 19.55 -24.89 3.30
CA ILE A 671 18.41 -25.67 3.80
C ILE A 671 18.56 -27.13 3.40
N ASP A 672 19.03 -27.38 2.17
CA ASP A 672 19.33 -28.72 1.67
C ASP A 672 20.48 -29.37 2.46
N GLU A 673 21.55 -28.62 2.73
CA GLU A 673 22.69 -29.03 3.57
C GLU A 673 22.22 -29.49 4.96
N PHE A 674 21.50 -28.64 5.70
CA PHE A 674 20.98 -29.01 7.04
C PHE A 674 19.98 -30.16 7.00
N ARG A 675 19.23 -30.33 5.90
CA ARG A 675 18.27 -31.42 5.73
C ARG A 675 18.98 -32.76 5.48
N ASP A 676 19.95 -32.78 4.56
CA ASP A 676 20.43 -33.99 3.90
C ASP A 676 21.83 -34.43 4.38
N ASN A 677 22.73 -33.51 4.80
CA ASN A 677 24.00 -33.88 5.43
C ASN A 677 23.74 -34.32 6.89
N PRO A 678 24.05 -35.57 7.29
CA PRO A 678 23.81 -36.02 8.67
C PRO A 678 24.66 -35.28 9.72
N ASP A 679 25.88 -34.88 9.38
CA ASP A 679 26.83 -34.26 10.31
C ASP A 679 26.58 -32.76 10.53
N CYS A 680 25.86 -32.08 9.64
CA CYS A 680 25.39 -30.70 9.85
C CYS A 680 24.29 -30.67 10.93
N MET A 681 24.68 -30.52 12.20
CA MET A 681 23.79 -30.66 13.34
C MET A 681 22.96 -29.42 13.68
N VAL A 682 23.45 -28.21 13.40
CA VAL A 682 22.82 -26.96 13.87
C VAL A 682 22.41 -26.03 12.74
N PHE A 683 21.16 -25.53 12.79
CA PHE A 683 20.65 -24.46 11.93
C PHE A 683 20.58 -23.16 12.74
N LEU A 684 21.59 -22.30 12.59
CA LEU A 684 21.67 -21.03 13.29
C LEU A 684 21.00 -19.93 12.45
N SER A 685 19.86 -19.42 12.90
CA SER A 685 19.03 -18.50 12.11
C SER A 685 18.75 -17.19 12.83
N THR A 686 18.68 -16.09 12.07
CA THR A 686 17.92 -14.93 12.55
C THR A 686 16.44 -15.05 12.20
N ASP A 687 15.62 -14.09 12.64
CA ASP A 687 14.23 -13.90 12.18
C ASP A 687 14.02 -14.00 10.66
N ALA A 688 15.08 -13.80 9.85
CA ALA A 688 15.05 -13.99 8.41
C ALA A 688 14.67 -15.41 7.96
N GLY A 689 14.99 -16.44 8.77
CA GLY A 689 14.56 -17.83 8.57
C GLY A 689 13.25 -18.20 9.29
N GLY A 690 12.73 -17.31 10.13
CA GLY A 690 11.43 -17.48 10.80
C GLY A 690 10.22 -17.39 9.86
N VAL A 691 10.42 -17.01 8.59
CA VAL A 691 9.36 -16.88 7.57
C VAL A 691 9.58 -17.87 6.42
N GLY A 692 8.51 -18.56 6.04
CA GLY A 692 8.48 -19.49 4.90
C GLY A 692 9.10 -20.88 5.07
N LEU A 693 10.28 -21.01 5.69
CA LEU A 693 11.08 -22.24 5.66
C LEU A 693 10.36 -23.49 6.23
N ASN A 694 10.81 -24.67 5.81
CA ASN A 694 10.39 -25.98 6.32
C ASN A 694 11.60 -26.70 6.92
N LEU A 695 11.60 -26.97 8.23
CA LEU A 695 12.79 -27.45 8.95
C LEU A 695 12.49 -28.68 9.84
N GLN A 696 11.63 -29.58 9.36
CA GLN A 696 11.10 -30.74 10.10
C GLN A 696 12.13 -31.84 10.42
N ASN A 697 13.39 -31.66 10.03
CA ASN A 697 14.50 -32.58 10.29
C ASN A 697 15.09 -32.44 11.72
N THR A 698 14.43 -31.65 12.57
CA THR A 698 14.70 -31.51 14.01
C THR A 698 13.38 -31.38 14.77
N ASP A 699 13.42 -31.79 16.04
CA ASP A 699 12.36 -31.64 17.03
C ASP A 699 12.72 -30.67 18.16
N CYS A 700 13.86 -29.98 18.07
CA CYS A 700 14.36 -29.07 19.09
C CYS A 700 14.65 -27.66 18.53
N LEU A 701 14.09 -26.65 19.19
CA LEU A 701 14.25 -25.23 18.86
C LEU A 701 14.67 -24.45 20.09
N ILE A 702 15.78 -23.73 20.01
CA ILE A 702 16.29 -22.84 21.07
C ILE A 702 16.04 -21.39 20.64
N ASN A 703 15.26 -20.65 21.43
CA ASN A 703 15.21 -19.19 21.38
C ASN A 703 16.24 -18.63 22.37
N ILE A 704 17.25 -17.92 21.85
CA ILE A 704 18.23 -17.19 22.68
C ILE A 704 17.54 -15.98 23.32
N GLU A 705 16.76 -15.24 22.54
CA GLU A 705 15.84 -14.21 23.02
C GLU A 705 14.47 -14.28 22.31
N LEU A 706 13.42 -13.95 23.07
CA LEU A 706 12.03 -13.98 22.60
C LEU A 706 11.64 -12.67 21.88
N PRO A 707 10.91 -12.75 20.75
CA PRO A 707 10.47 -11.58 20.00
C PRO A 707 9.22 -10.91 20.63
N TRP A 708 9.15 -9.58 20.60
CA TRP A 708 8.04 -8.77 21.16
C TRP A 708 6.62 -9.03 20.58
N ASN A 709 6.51 -9.85 19.54
CA ASN A 709 5.28 -10.15 18.82
C ASN A 709 4.99 -11.68 18.90
N PRO A 710 3.87 -12.11 19.53
CA PRO A 710 3.50 -13.53 19.59
C PRO A 710 3.47 -14.21 18.21
N ALA A 711 3.02 -13.49 17.17
CA ALA A 711 2.99 -14.02 15.80
C ALA A 711 4.38 -14.41 15.28
N LYS A 712 5.46 -13.70 15.66
CA LYS A 712 6.85 -14.09 15.32
C LYS A 712 7.26 -15.37 16.04
N LEU A 713 6.91 -15.52 17.33
CA LEU A 713 7.26 -16.72 18.11
C LEU A 713 6.54 -17.96 17.55
N ASN A 714 5.25 -17.84 17.27
CA ASN A 714 4.46 -18.87 16.60
C ASN A 714 4.99 -19.15 15.17
N GLN A 715 5.50 -18.15 14.46
CA GLN A 715 6.20 -18.32 13.17
C GLN A 715 7.54 -19.07 13.29
N ARG A 716 8.27 -18.98 14.42
CA ARG A 716 9.47 -19.79 14.71
C ARG A 716 9.10 -21.24 15.04
N ILE A 717 8.20 -21.46 16.02
CA ILE A 717 7.76 -22.81 16.45
C ILE A 717 7.10 -23.56 15.28
N GLY A 718 6.31 -22.86 14.46
CA GLY A 718 5.69 -23.35 13.23
C GLY A 718 6.66 -23.68 12.07
N ARG A 719 7.99 -23.69 12.29
CA ARG A 719 8.99 -24.27 11.37
C ARG A 719 9.20 -25.77 11.58
N ILE A 720 9.07 -26.25 12.83
CA ILE A 720 9.22 -27.65 13.22
C ILE A 720 7.90 -28.32 13.57
N HIS A 721 6.94 -27.58 14.13
CA HIS A 721 5.60 -28.08 14.44
C HIS A 721 4.72 -28.05 13.18
N ARG A 722 4.90 -29.06 12.32
CA ARG A 722 4.30 -29.19 10.98
C ARG A 722 4.00 -30.65 10.61
N ILE A 723 3.02 -30.85 9.74
CA ILE A 723 2.59 -32.16 9.21
C ILE A 723 3.76 -32.86 8.50
N GLY A 724 4.14 -34.05 8.96
CA GLY A 724 5.32 -34.78 8.49
C GLY A 724 6.55 -34.66 9.40
N GLN A 725 6.44 -33.97 10.54
CA GLN A 725 7.32 -34.18 11.69
C GLN A 725 7.24 -35.66 12.12
N LYS A 726 8.37 -36.25 12.49
CA LYS A 726 8.48 -37.68 12.86
C LYS A 726 8.61 -37.93 14.36
N SER A 727 9.05 -36.93 15.13
CA SER A 727 9.13 -37.05 16.59
C SER A 727 7.79 -36.79 17.24
N ASP A 728 7.39 -37.64 18.18
CA ASP A 728 6.12 -37.54 18.93
C ASP A 728 6.07 -36.37 19.93
N LYS A 729 7.21 -35.70 20.16
CA LYS A 729 7.33 -34.51 21.01
C LYS A 729 8.25 -33.49 20.36
N ILE A 730 7.99 -32.21 20.64
CA ILE A 730 8.80 -31.08 20.20
C ILE A 730 9.28 -30.33 21.45
N ASN A 731 10.59 -30.08 21.56
CA ASN A 731 11.19 -29.32 22.65
C ASN A 731 11.47 -27.88 22.22
N VAL A 732 10.75 -26.92 22.82
CA VAL A 732 10.99 -25.49 22.62
C VAL A 732 11.69 -24.94 23.87
N ILE A 733 12.97 -24.64 23.73
CA ILE A 733 13.81 -24.07 24.79
C ILE A 733 13.77 -22.55 24.66
N ASN A 734 13.34 -21.87 25.73
CA ASN A 734 13.27 -20.42 25.80
C ASN A 734 14.25 -19.90 26.86
N MET A 735 15.35 -19.27 26.45
CA MET A 735 16.26 -18.60 27.38
C MET A 735 15.69 -17.23 27.78
N ILE A 736 15.56 -16.98 29.08
CA ILE A 736 15.04 -15.73 29.63
C ILE A 736 15.93 -15.25 30.76
N THR A 737 16.49 -14.05 30.61
CA THR A 737 17.31 -13.46 31.66
C THR A 737 16.45 -12.85 32.78
N ARG A 738 16.69 -13.28 34.03
CA ARG A 738 16.00 -12.83 35.24
C ARG A 738 16.29 -11.38 35.63
N ASN A 739 15.37 -10.78 36.38
CA ASN A 739 15.45 -9.42 36.92
C ASN A 739 15.74 -8.38 35.82
N SER A 740 15.23 -8.64 34.61
CA SER A 740 15.62 -7.92 33.40
C SER A 740 14.40 -7.40 32.64
N ILE A 741 14.62 -6.94 31.40
CA ILE A 741 13.55 -6.58 30.47
C ILE A 741 12.88 -7.81 29.84
N GLU A 742 13.54 -8.97 29.83
CA GLU A 742 13.08 -10.15 29.08
C GLU A 742 11.90 -10.88 29.73
N GLU A 743 11.90 -11.05 31.07
CA GLU A 743 10.73 -11.60 31.79
C GLU A 743 9.47 -10.75 31.55
N ARG A 744 9.66 -9.43 31.43
CA ARG A 744 8.59 -8.45 31.16
C ARG A 744 8.11 -8.55 29.71
N VAL A 745 9.00 -8.84 28.76
CA VAL A 745 8.64 -9.19 27.37
C VAL A 745 7.84 -10.49 27.33
N TYR A 746 8.28 -11.53 28.05
CA TYR A 746 7.62 -12.84 28.09
C TYR A 746 6.20 -12.78 28.67
N ALA A 747 6.02 -12.16 29.83
CA ALA A 747 4.68 -11.91 30.40
C ALA A 747 3.79 -11.09 29.43
N GLY A 748 4.37 -10.11 28.74
CA GLY A 748 3.70 -9.29 27.73
C GLY A 748 3.44 -9.97 26.37
N ILE A 749 3.88 -11.21 26.15
CA ILE A 749 3.55 -12.03 24.98
C ILE A 749 2.22 -12.76 25.22
N GLY A 750 2.10 -13.47 26.35
CA GLY A 750 0.89 -14.24 26.69
C GLY A 750 -0.39 -13.40 26.71
N LEU A 751 -0.40 -12.30 27.47
CA LEU A 751 -1.56 -11.40 27.59
C LEU A 751 -2.00 -10.81 26.24
N LYS A 752 -1.09 -10.62 25.28
CA LYS A 752 -1.45 -10.16 23.93
C LYS A 752 -2.09 -11.26 23.09
N GLN A 753 -1.59 -12.49 23.21
CA GLN A 753 -2.09 -13.61 22.42
C GLN A 753 -3.53 -13.94 22.80
N GLU A 754 -3.84 -14.01 24.10
CA GLU A 754 -5.21 -14.15 24.62
C GLU A 754 -6.17 -13.06 24.07
N LEU A 755 -5.72 -11.81 24.05
CA LEU A 755 -6.50 -10.68 23.51
C LEU A 755 -6.70 -10.72 21.99
N PHE A 756 -5.83 -11.39 21.23
CA PHE A 756 -5.95 -11.49 19.77
C PHE A 756 -6.77 -12.70 19.32
N ASP A 757 -6.59 -13.87 19.93
CA ASP A 757 -7.38 -15.05 19.59
C ASP A 757 -8.87 -14.82 19.92
N ALA A 758 -9.19 -14.14 21.03
CA ALA A 758 -10.56 -13.76 21.38
C ALA A 758 -11.27 -12.88 20.32
N VAL A 759 -10.53 -12.06 19.58
CA VAL A 759 -11.07 -11.18 18.51
C VAL A 759 -11.32 -11.94 17.20
N ILE A 760 -10.53 -12.98 16.92
CA ILE A 760 -10.66 -13.77 15.68
C ILE A 760 -11.72 -14.86 15.86
N ASP A 761 -11.69 -15.55 17.00
CA ASP A 761 -12.47 -16.76 17.27
C ASP A 761 -13.84 -16.46 17.91
N GLY A 762 -14.25 -15.18 17.94
CA GLY A 762 -15.62 -14.75 18.26
C GLY A 762 -15.99 -14.73 19.75
N ALA A 763 -15.02 -14.44 20.63
CA ALA A 763 -15.19 -14.54 22.08
C ALA A 763 -15.24 -13.18 22.83
N GLY A 764 -15.26 -12.04 22.13
CA GLY A 764 -15.38 -10.72 22.75
C GLY A 764 -15.73 -9.60 21.78
N ASP A 765 -16.81 -8.87 22.06
CA ASP A 765 -17.37 -7.84 21.17
C ASP A 765 -16.68 -6.46 21.27
N GLU A 766 -16.11 -6.12 22.43
CA GLU A 766 -15.40 -4.85 22.66
C GLU A 766 -13.96 -5.06 23.19
N VAL A 767 -13.01 -4.28 22.67
CA VAL A 767 -11.61 -4.26 23.12
C VAL A 767 -11.14 -2.83 23.30
N ASP A 768 -11.12 -2.35 24.55
CA ASP A 768 -10.59 -1.04 24.88
C ASP A 768 -9.04 -1.00 24.77
N PHE A 769 -8.52 0.11 24.22
CA PHE A 769 -7.10 0.51 24.13
C PHE A 769 -6.91 1.98 24.57
N SER A 770 -7.79 2.46 25.46
CA SER A 770 -7.97 3.88 25.79
C SER A 770 -6.71 4.63 26.22
N ARG A 771 -6.89 5.94 26.38
CA ARG A 771 -5.89 6.79 27.02
C ARG A 771 -5.59 6.31 28.45
N GLU A 772 -6.54 5.67 29.13
CA GLU A 772 -6.25 4.93 30.35
C GLU A 772 -5.36 3.72 30.10
N LYS A 773 -5.56 2.87 29.08
CA LYS A 773 -4.64 1.74 28.86
C LYS A 773 -3.24 2.15 28.38
N LYS A 774 -3.09 3.29 27.70
CA LYS A 774 -1.74 3.85 27.39
C LYS A 774 -1.10 4.59 28.56
N ASN A 775 -1.90 5.26 29.40
CA ASN A 775 -1.39 5.77 30.68
C ASN A 775 -1.06 4.61 31.61
N LYS A 776 -1.94 3.62 31.79
CA LYS A 776 -1.69 2.36 32.50
C LYS A 776 -0.47 1.64 31.94
N PHE A 777 -0.20 1.60 30.64
CA PHE A 777 1.07 1.05 30.15
C PHE A 777 2.28 1.87 30.60
N VAL A 778 2.21 3.21 30.62
CA VAL A 778 3.30 4.07 31.14
C VAL A 778 3.38 4.04 32.67
N GLU A 779 2.26 3.86 33.38
CA GLU A 779 2.14 3.72 34.83
C GLU A 779 2.52 2.31 35.29
N GLU A 780 2.35 1.31 34.43
CA GLU A 780 2.78 -0.07 34.60
C GLU A 780 4.27 -0.19 34.31
N LEU A 781 4.80 0.50 33.31
CA LEU A 781 6.25 0.71 33.20
C LEU A 781 6.78 1.47 34.43
N ARG A 782 6.10 2.51 34.93
CA ARG A 782 6.50 3.24 36.16
C ARG A 782 6.34 2.41 37.44
N ARG A 783 5.44 1.44 37.48
CA ARG A 783 5.23 0.49 38.58
C ARG A 783 6.30 -0.61 38.50
N MET A 784 6.36 -1.33 37.39
CA MET A 784 7.38 -2.36 37.12
C MET A 784 8.81 -1.85 37.29
N PHE A 785 9.14 -0.62 36.88
CA PHE A 785 10.48 -0.02 37.06
C PHE A 785 10.59 0.87 38.31
N GLY A 786 9.52 1.06 39.08
CA GLY A 786 9.50 1.92 40.27
C GLY A 786 9.47 1.12 41.58
N ASP A 787 8.76 -0.01 41.59
CA ASP A 787 8.67 -0.91 42.75
C ASP A 787 10.01 -1.60 43.06
N GLU A 788 10.96 -1.61 42.12
CA GLU A 788 12.34 -2.10 42.29
C GLU A 788 13.23 -1.15 43.12
N LEU A 789 12.79 0.08 43.40
CA LEU A 789 13.38 0.96 44.41
C LEU A 789 12.38 1.19 45.53
N GLY A 790 12.39 0.28 46.51
CA GLY A 790 11.56 0.40 47.70
C GLY A 790 11.78 1.76 48.38
N ALA A 791 10.71 2.38 48.85
CA ALA A 791 10.75 3.73 49.43
C ALA A 791 11.75 3.88 50.61
N GLU A 792 12.17 2.78 51.23
CA GLU A 792 13.23 2.76 52.25
C GLU A 792 14.63 3.04 51.71
N GLU A 793 14.97 2.66 50.47
CA GLU A 793 16.27 2.99 49.85
C GLU A 793 16.34 4.46 49.45
N ILE A 794 15.25 4.99 48.87
CA ILE A 794 15.11 6.43 48.59
C ILE A 794 15.22 7.22 49.91
N ALA A 795 14.49 6.80 50.95
CA ALA A 795 14.56 7.42 52.28
C ALA A 795 15.85 7.08 53.07
N ALA A 796 16.74 6.21 52.57
CA ALA A 796 18.07 5.98 53.12
C ALA A 796 19.09 6.91 52.44
N GLN A 797 18.99 7.12 51.13
CA GLN A 797 19.80 8.10 50.40
C GLN A 797 19.43 9.54 50.81
N GLU A 798 18.15 9.86 51.01
CA GLU A 798 17.73 11.15 51.58
C GLU A 798 18.25 11.37 53.01
N ARG A 799 18.57 10.30 53.78
CA ARG A 799 19.22 10.43 55.09
C ARG A 799 20.73 10.71 55.03
N PHE A 800 21.32 10.70 53.84
CA PHE A 800 22.67 11.21 53.57
C PHE A 800 22.68 12.65 53.01
N SER A 801 21.54 13.37 53.01
CA SER A 801 21.49 14.79 52.61
C SER A 801 22.03 15.77 53.68
N GLY A 802 23.23 15.47 54.22
CA GLY A 802 23.89 16.25 55.26
C GLY A 802 25.28 16.69 54.84
N GLU A 803 25.37 17.85 54.18
CA GLU A 803 26.60 18.63 53.94
C GLU A 803 27.83 17.86 53.38
N ASP A 804 27.63 17.01 52.37
CA ASP A 804 28.60 16.80 51.26
C ASP A 804 27.97 15.93 50.13
N ALA A 805 26.86 16.40 49.57
CA ALA A 805 26.39 15.90 48.27
C ALA A 805 27.18 16.61 47.16
N PRO A 806 27.98 15.92 46.33
CA PRO A 806 28.79 16.59 45.32
C PRO A 806 27.89 17.30 44.30
N GLU A 807 28.15 18.59 44.07
CA GLU A 807 27.65 19.26 42.88
C GLU A 807 28.12 18.48 41.65
N LEU A 808 27.22 18.27 40.68
CA LEU A 808 27.58 17.63 39.42
C LEU A 808 28.41 18.62 38.58
N ASP A 809 29.71 18.65 38.82
CA ASP A 809 30.70 19.29 37.97
C ASP A 809 30.47 18.85 36.52
N GLU A 810 30.46 19.82 35.60
CA GLU A 810 30.31 19.65 34.15
C GLU A 810 31.44 18.79 33.53
N LYS A 811 32.40 18.33 34.36
CA LYS A 811 33.51 17.42 34.04
C LYS A 811 33.36 16.00 34.57
N THR A 812 32.21 15.61 35.10
CA THR A 812 31.92 14.19 35.39
C THR A 812 32.09 13.37 34.10
N PRO A 813 33.06 12.43 34.01
CA PRO A 813 33.68 12.13 32.72
C PRO A 813 32.87 11.22 31.79
N HIS A 814 32.50 11.75 30.63
CA HIS A 814 31.93 10.99 29.51
C HIS A 814 32.99 10.12 28.81
N PHE A 815 33.19 8.88 29.26
CA PHE A 815 34.04 7.90 28.56
C PHE A 815 33.35 7.23 27.35
N LEU A 816 32.95 8.04 26.37
CA LEU A 816 32.93 7.63 24.97
C LEU A 816 34.36 7.80 24.44
N ASN A 817 35.01 6.73 23.97
CA ASN A 817 36.42 6.80 23.55
C ASN A 817 36.60 7.70 22.31
N PRO A 818 37.28 8.86 22.38
CA PRO A 818 37.30 9.83 21.28
C PRO A 818 38.29 9.54 20.15
N GLU A 819 39.30 8.69 20.37
CA GLU A 819 40.47 8.61 19.46
C GLU A 819 40.22 7.90 18.12
N ILE A 820 39.06 7.29 17.92
CA ILE A 820 38.67 6.67 16.62
C ILE A 820 38.12 7.71 15.62
N PHE A 821 37.88 8.96 16.04
CA PHE A 821 37.31 10.03 15.20
C PHE A 821 38.21 11.28 15.08
N ARG A 822 39.54 11.10 15.04
CA ARG A 822 40.47 12.20 14.71
C ARG A 822 41.45 11.98 13.56
N ASP A 823 41.56 10.76 13.04
CA ASP A 823 42.11 10.53 11.68
C ASP A 823 41.06 9.78 10.84
N SER A 824 40.12 10.56 10.30
CA SER A 824 39.21 10.11 9.23
C SER A 824 39.28 11.04 8.01
N GLY A 825 40.49 11.52 7.71
CA GLY A 825 40.87 12.04 6.40
C GLY A 825 41.12 10.91 5.41
N TYR A 826 40.15 10.00 5.22
CA TYR A 826 40.23 8.98 4.18
C TYR A 826 38.86 8.62 3.62
N VAL A 827 38.81 8.40 2.31
CA VAL A 827 37.60 8.12 1.54
C VAL A 827 37.37 6.62 1.47
N ILE A 828 36.13 6.17 1.68
CA ILE A 828 35.70 4.84 1.24
C ILE A 828 35.17 4.99 -0.18
N ASP A 829 36.04 4.75 -1.16
CA ASP A 829 35.58 4.37 -2.49
C ASP A 829 35.00 2.95 -2.40
N VAL A 830 33.91 2.69 -3.12
CA VAL A 830 33.25 1.39 -3.18
C VAL A 830 33.13 0.99 -4.64
N THR A 831 34.23 0.44 -5.15
CA THR A 831 34.24 -0.32 -6.39
C THR A 831 34.28 -1.81 -6.08
N GLU A 832 33.44 -2.56 -6.78
CA GLU A 832 33.56 -4.02 -6.95
C GLU A 832 34.87 -4.28 -7.75
N GLU A 833 35.48 -5.47 -7.81
CA GLU A 833 34.86 -6.77 -8.07
C GLU A 833 35.87 -7.94 -7.88
N GLU A 834 35.35 -9.17 -7.81
CA GLU A 834 35.95 -10.47 -8.18
C GLU A 834 37.33 -11.02 -7.68
N LEU A 835 37.22 -12.21 -7.05
CA LEU A 835 37.84 -13.50 -7.41
C LEU A 835 39.28 -13.57 -7.99
N GLY A 836 40.11 -14.40 -7.35
CA GLY A 836 41.30 -15.00 -7.98
C GLY A 836 42.04 -15.96 -7.04
N ALA A 837 42.01 -17.26 -7.32
CA ALA A 837 42.73 -18.27 -6.54
C ALA A 837 43.56 -19.16 -7.45
N GLU A 838 44.89 -19.15 -7.25
CA GLU A 838 45.80 -20.21 -7.73
C GLU A 838 47.11 -20.19 -6.93
N ALA A 839 47.84 -21.30 -6.97
CA ALA A 839 49.09 -21.55 -6.24
C ALA A 839 49.92 -22.60 -7.03
N PRO A 840 51.21 -22.87 -6.73
CA PRO A 840 52.01 -22.38 -5.59
C PRO A 840 53.45 -21.92 -5.99
N ALA A 841 54.32 -21.89 -4.97
CA ALA A 841 55.79 -22.01 -5.03
C ALA A 841 56.63 -20.76 -5.37
N ALA A 842 57.52 -20.44 -4.41
CA ALA A 842 58.79 -19.77 -4.64
C ALA A 842 59.88 -20.53 -3.86
N ARG A 843 61.09 -20.61 -4.42
CA ARG A 843 62.30 -21.04 -3.71
C ARG A 843 63.28 -19.87 -3.68
N ASP A 844 63.91 -19.71 -2.53
CA ASP A 844 65.28 -19.28 -2.27
C ASP A 844 66.00 -18.32 -3.26
N GLU A 845 66.44 -17.20 -2.67
CA GLU A 845 67.76 -16.58 -2.88
C GLU A 845 68.02 -15.68 -4.11
N PRO A 846 69.00 -14.75 -4.03
CA PRO A 846 68.64 -13.33 -4.18
C PRO A 846 69.64 -12.49 -5.02
N ALA A 847 69.66 -11.18 -4.74
CA ALA A 847 70.66 -10.20 -5.18
C ALA A 847 70.55 -9.74 -6.66
N THR A 848 70.99 -8.54 -7.05
CA THR A 848 71.65 -7.46 -6.28
C THR A 848 71.13 -6.09 -6.68
N ARG A 849 71.34 -5.09 -5.83
CA ARG A 849 71.15 -3.66 -6.10
C ARG A 849 71.97 -3.20 -7.32
N ASP A 850 71.50 -2.14 -7.96
CA ASP A 850 72.37 -1.02 -8.29
C ASP A 850 71.69 0.32 -7.94
N GLU A 851 72.49 1.35 -7.76
CA GLU A 851 72.12 2.70 -7.25
C GLU A 851 71.72 3.66 -8.42
N PRO A 852 71.19 4.90 -8.21
CA PRO A 852 71.67 5.87 -7.20
C PRO A 852 70.66 6.89 -6.61
N ALA A 853 71.23 7.81 -5.82
CA ALA A 853 70.75 9.16 -5.48
C ALA A 853 69.72 9.31 -4.35
N ALA A 854 70.23 9.55 -3.14
CA ALA A 854 69.53 10.23 -2.05
C ALA A 854 69.18 11.67 -2.47
N ALA A 855 67.90 12.08 -2.45
CA ALA A 855 67.11 12.52 -1.30
C ALA A 855 67.22 14.03 -0.99
N ALA A 856 66.19 14.76 -1.41
CA ALA A 856 65.75 16.04 -0.83
C ALA A 856 64.21 16.00 -0.76
N THR A 857 63.62 16.56 0.30
CA THR A 857 62.18 16.44 0.58
C THR A 857 61.35 17.54 -0.08
N GLU A 858 60.29 17.16 -0.80
CA GLU A 858 59.21 18.06 -1.21
C GLU A 858 57.83 17.53 -0.77
N SER A 859 56.85 18.42 -0.68
CA SER A 859 55.54 18.19 -0.07
C SER A 859 54.50 17.59 -1.02
N SER A 860 53.70 16.65 -0.52
CA SER A 860 52.48 16.19 -1.20
C SER A 860 51.42 17.30 -1.26
N THR A 861 51.02 17.69 -2.47
CA THR A 861 49.87 18.58 -2.72
C THR A 861 48.60 17.75 -3.00
N GLU A 862 47.53 18.05 -2.27
CA GLU A 862 46.20 17.46 -2.54
C GLU A 862 45.52 18.16 -3.73
N THR A 863 44.91 17.39 -4.62
CA THR A 863 44.06 17.93 -5.70
C THR A 863 42.65 18.22 -5.18
N PRO A 864 42.09 19.43 -5.39
CA PRO A 864 40.77 19.79 -4.87
C PRO A 864 39.62 19.10 -5.61
N ILE A 865 38.56 18.76 -4.87
CA ILE A 865 37.33 18.16 -5.39
C ILE A 865 36.56 19.19 -6.25
N PRO A 866 36.02 18.82 -7.44
CA PRO A 866 35.23 19.74 -8.26
C PRO A 866 34.02 20.33 -7.53
N THR A 867 33.88 21.65 -7.54
CA THR A 867 32.82 22.37 -6.81
C THR A 867 31.41 21.96 -7.20
N GLU A 868 31.17 21.52 -8.45
CA GLU A 868 29.87 21.00 -8.89
C GLU A 868 29.44 19.71 -8.17
N GLN A 869 30.39 18.82 -7.83
CA GLN A 869 30.08 17.60 -7.07
C GLN A 869 29.74 17.95 -5.63
N LEU A 870 30.47 18.89 -5.02
CA LEU A 870 30.20 19.39 -3.67
C LEU A 870 28.82 20.07 -3.59
N GLU A 871 28.51 20.93 -4.56
CA GLU A 871 27.21 21.61 -4.72
C GLU A 871 26.06 20.59 -4.87
N ALA A 872 26.25 19.52 -5.65
CA ALA A 872 25.26 18.47 -5.85
C ALA A 872 25.01 17.65 -4.57
N VAL A 873 26.07 17.23 -3.87
CA VAL A 873 25.96 16.47 -2.61
C VAL A 873 25.30 17.31 -1.51
N LEU A 874 25.65 18.60 -1.40
CA LEU A 874 25.02 19.51 -0.44
C LEU A 874 23.54 19.73 -0.74
N ASN A 875 23.14 19.94 -2.01
CA ASN A 875 21.72 20.04 -2.36
C ASN A 875 20.95 18.72 -2.08
N GLN A 876 21.55 17.54 -2.28
CA GLN A 876 20.94 16.27 -1.87
C GLN A 876 20.75 16.17 -0.34
N GLY A 877 21.75 16.57 0.45
CA GLY A 877 21.65 16.62 1.91
C GLY A 877 20.54 17.56 2.40
N MET A 878 20.40 18.72 1.75
CA MET A 878 19.34 19.68 2.07
C MET A 878 17.93 19.19 1.66
N ALA A 879 17.81 18.46 0.56
CA ALA A 879 16.56 17.80 0.17
C ALA A 879 16.15 16.71 1.18
N PHE A 880 17.11 15.95 1.72
CA PHE A 880 16.88 14.96 2.77
C PHE A 880 16.42 15.63 4.09
N LEU A 881 17.07 16.73 4.50
CA LEU A 881 16.64 17.51 5.66
C LEU A 881 15.23 18.10 5.48
N ASN A 882 14.89 18.63 4.30
CA ASN A 882 13.54 19.12 4.03
C ASN A 882 12.49 17.99 4.17
N THR A 883 12.80 16.81 3.62
CA THR A 883 11.94 15.62 3.73
C THR A 883 11.72 15.22 5.19
N LEU A 884 12.77 15.25 6.02
CA LEU A 884 12.67 14.99 7.46
C LEU A 884 11.82 16.04 8.20
N THR A 885 12.02 17.33 7.94
CA THR A 885 11.26 18.40 8.58
C THR A 885 9.79 18.38 8.15
N GLN A 886 9.50 18.12 6.87
CA GLN A 886 8.12 17.95 6.39
C GLN A 886 7.44 16.72 7.00
N ALA A 887 8.14 15.60 7.13
CA ALA A 887 7.63 14.38 7.76
C ALA A 887 7.39 14.52 9.29
N THR A 888 8.07 15.46 9.96
CA THR A 888 7.95 15.67 11.42
C THR A 888 7.10 16.87 11.82
N THR A 889 6.96 17.89 10.97
CA THR A 889 6.26 19.16 11.27
C THR A 889 5.10 19.48 10.32
N GLY A 890 5.02 18.82 9.16
CA GLY A 890 4.04 19.12 8.10
C GLY A 890 4.36 20.34 7.24
N LYS A 891 5.45 21.09 7.51
CA LYS A 891 5.91 22.24 6.72
C LYS A 891 7.19 21.91 5.93
N SER A 892 7.36 22.51 4.75
CA SER A 892 8.63 22.56 4.02
C SER A 892 9.51 23.71 4.54
N LEU A 893 10.83 23.51 4.59
CA LEU A 893 11.84 24.54 4.88
C LEU A 893 12.12 25.46 3.67
N PHE A 894 11.80 24.99 2.47
CA PHE A 894 12.13 25.64 1.20
C PHE A 894 10.89 25.86 0.33
N ASP A 895 10.93 26.85 -0.55
CA ASP A 895 9.79 27.21 -1.40
C ASP A 895 9.67 26.25 -2.60
N GLY A 896 8.45 25.81 -2.90
CA GLY A 896 8.18 24.81 -3.94
C GLY A 896 7.94 25.38 -5.33
N SER A 897 8.32 26.63 -5.57
CA SER A 897 7.79 27.46 -6.67
C SER A 897 8.84 28.20 -7.53
N SER A 898 10.11 27.79 -7.49
CA SER A 898 11.16 28.37 -8.37
C SER A 898 12.29 27.39 -8.71
N ASP A 899 12.76 27.40 -9.97
CA ASP A 899 13.88 26.60 -10.50
C ASP A 899 15.29 27.00 -9.97
N ARG A 900 15.39 27.54 -8.75
CA ARG A 900 16.66 27.94 -8.13
C ARG A 900 17.08 26.96 -7.04
N LYS A 901 18.37 26.59 -7.04
CA LYS A 901 18.95 25.64 -6.08
C LYS A 901 18.91 26.20 -4.65
N THR A 902 18.90 25.29 -3.68
CA THR A 902 18.83 25.62 -2.24
C THR A 902 20.20 25.99 -1.66
N VAL A 903 21.26 25.38 -2.21
CA VAL A 903 22.67 25.72 -1.99
C VAL A 903 23.27 26.13 -3.32
N GLU A 904 23.98 27.26 -3.33
CA GLU A 904 24.64 27.82 -4.51
C GLU A 904 26.07 28.21 -4.09
N ILE A 905 27.09 27.77 -4.85
CA ILE A 905 28.51 27.98 -4.50
C ILE A 905 29.15 28.84 -5.59
N ASP A 906 29.73 29.97 -5.21
CA ASP A 906 30.51 30.80 -6.12
C ASP A 906 31.79 30.05 -6.53
N ARG A 907 32.06 30.02 -7.85
CA ARG A 907 33.13 29.19 -8.42
C ARG A 907 34.49 29.88 -8.45
N GLU A 908 34.54 31.19 -8.24
CA GLU A 908 35.77 31.98 -8.19
C GLU A 908 36.15 32.34 -6.74
N THR A 909 35.18 32.57 -5.86
CA THR A 909 35.44 32.90 -4.44
C THR A 909 35.31 31.70 -3.48
N GLY A 910 34.60 30.65 -3.88
CA GLY A 910 34.26 29.51 -3.01
C GLY A 910 33.18 29.80 -1.96
N GLU A 911 32.53 30.96 -2.02
CA GLU A 911 31.52 31.37 -1.03
C GLU A 911 30.20 30.60 -1.20
N VAL A 912 29.66 30.07 -0.10
CA VAL A 912 28.49 29.17 -0.09
C VAL A 912 27.25 29.93 0.36
N VAL A 913 26.31 30.18 -0.56
CA VAL A 913 25.06 30.88 -0.29
C VAL A 913 23.93 29.88 -0.01
N LEU A 914 23.39 29.95 1.21
CA LEU A 914 22.27 29.14 1.70
C LEU A 914 21.03 30.01 1.89
N ARG A 915 19.87 29.57 1.37
CA ARG A 915 18.61 30.35 1.42
C ARG A 915 17.50 29.56 2.13
N PHE A 916 16.91 30.15 3.17
CA PHE A 916 15.87 29.55 4.01
C PHE A 916 14.65 30.46 4.13
N LYS A 917 13.48 29.89 4.45
CA LYS A 917 12.25 30.64 4.77
C LYS A 917 11.93 30.53 6.26
N LEU A 918 11.98 31.65 6.99
CA LEU A 918 11.64 31.72 8.41
C LEU A 918 10.15 32.06 8.60
N SER A 919 9.31 31.06 8.90
CA SER A 919 7.86 31.21 9.19
C SER A 919 7.21 30.00 9.87
#